data_AF-A0A7Y7I2A9-F1
#
_entry.id   AF-A0A7Y7I2A9-F1
#
_cell.length_a   1.000
_cell.length_b   1.000
_cell.length_c   1.000
_cell.angle_alpha   90.00
_cell.angle_beta   90.00
_cell.angle_gamma   90.00
#
_symmetry.space_group_name_H-M   'P 1'
#
loop_
_entity.id
_entity.type
_entity.pdbx_description
1 polymer ?
#
loop_
_entity_poly.entity_id
_entity_poly.type
_entity_poly.pdbx_seq_one_letter_code
_entity_poly.pdbx_strand_id
1 'polypeptide(L)'
;MRITRNLAGWCIAALLAACGGGGGGGSGGLSLSAGGSSKPEARAAKTLGAPDARNGSYRVYAANGTQQQLSVDFDAGSYTMTDNLGVAESGTFAEDFTEPGTYVFASSRITTAANTSRFRVTSDAIVGAFPFQTAYSSPTAYAAQPFVAARDFVTTAALIDGTYNRFSITRSPGGVQDSTILSMRLSGSGTVLEICNDAIIYRIDLCPASSKRTYAVTAGTDDAWVTTNVANSSDIGGFRVARIGGQNVYLNGGISVSPAQQFMRIALPESSSWPTTRGIGSSTTGSWGTNLISTTSTVRTSTGTDDTYGTLTMPLDSTAYANQPLGIRGVNFTGANKYFAMQAGELSVLVGARSNTATQGYIQLNLIDNGATPDARNGRYKVYATNGSRQTLALNLDSKRYEMTDAAGTVASGSFAEDTTEAGSFIFDSSRITSPANTARFRFTTDTVVGAFPFAVAQVTPESYAVRPFVASRALVKTQAALDGTYNRLGINMTATGGDSSITQIQIANGGTMLYLCNDNVIYRIDNCPTASVRTYTVSAGPTVDTWHIVSTTNPADNGNFGIARIGGENVYLGAGINSSTPTISQFRIGLPERATWPTVIARGGATSGGWGSAGLDASYYARTQTLPDGTSATLAATLGSMGTNGPLNMRAATFTGPNYHFASQSSKLFAMVGSRNPATAGAMEIGLID
;
A
#
# COMPACT_ATOMS: atom_id res chain seq x y z
N MET A 1 -6.00 53.91 5.37
CA MET A 1 -4.82 54.29 6.19
C MET A 1 -3.58 54.04 5.35
N ARG A 2 -2.89 55.11 4.94
CA ARG A 2 -1.60 55.07 4.23
C ARG A 2 -0.47 54.75 5.23
N ILE A 3 0.64 54.20 4.74
CA ILE A 3 2.07 54.50 5.03
C ILE A 3 2.88 53.41 4.26
N THR A 4 3.38 53.62 3.02
CA THR A 4 4.69 54.19 2.59
C THR A 4 5.87 53.89 3.52
N ARG A 5 6.98 53.21 3.18
CA ARG A 5 7.96 53.27 2.05
C ARG A 5 9.35 53.52 2.69
N ASN A 6 10.37 52.73 2.34
CA ASN A 6 11.76 53.10 1.97
C ASN A 6 12.71 51.91 2.19
N LEU A 7 13.42 51.34 1.20
CA LEU A 7 14.44 51.82 0.23
C LEU A 7 15.89 51.73 0.74
N ALA A 8 16.67 50.91 0.02
CA ALA A 8 18.08 51.07 -0.41
C ALA A 8 18.68 49.65 -0.58
N GLY A 9 19.09 49.14 -1.75
CA GLY A 9 20.00 49.69 -2.77
C GLY A 9 21.40 49.09 -2.52
N TRP A 10 22.10 48.37 -3.41
CA TRP A 10 22.72 48.74 -4.70
C TRP A 10 22.99 47.42 -5.51
N CYS A 11 22.80 47.27 -6.84
CA CYS A 11 23.56 47.76 -8.02
C CYS A 11 25.05 47.28 -8.04
N ILE A 12 25.72 46.71 -9.06
CA ILE A 12 25.68 46.68 -10.56
C ILE A 12 26.63 45.53 -11.04
N ALA A 13 26.28 44.66 -12.00
CA ALA A 13 26.70 44.56 -13.45
C ALA A 13 28.24 44.46 -13.73
N ALA A 14 28.81 43.86 -14.78
CA ALA A 14 28.44 42.92 -15.86
C ALA A 14 29.74 42.57 -16.66
N LEU A 15 29.73 41.41 -17.36
CA LEU A 15 30.42 41.05 -18.63
C LEU A 15 31.93 41.27 -18.84
N LEU A 16 32.62 40.20 -19.29
CA LEU A 16 33.55 40.23 -20.43
C LEU A 16 33.83 38.82 -20.98
N ALA A 17 33.73 38.67 -22.30
CA ALA A 17 34.13 37.51 -23.08
C ALA A 17 35.55 37.73 -23.66
N ALA A 18 36.31 36.66 -23.89
CA ALA A 18 37.42 36.67 -24.84
C ALA A 18 37.69 35.27 -25.43
N CYS A 19 37.87 35.25 -26.74
CA CYS A 19 38.28 34.14 -27.60
C CYS A 19 39.78 33.80 -27.52
N GLY A 20 40.12 32.62 -28.05
CA GLY A 20 41.46 32.23 -28.55
C GLY A 20 42.04 31.02 -27.82
N GLY A 21 42.48 29.92 -28.42
CA GLY A 21 42.81 29.61 -29.81
C GLY A 21 44.23 28.99 -29.87
N GLY A 22 44.36 27.76 -30.40
CA GLY A 22 45.62 27.08 -30.76
C GLY A 22 46.37 26.40 -29.59
N GLY A 23 47.02 25.24 -29.71
CA GLY A 23 47.45 24.44 -30.84
C GLY A 23 48.88 23.91 -30.57
N GLY A 24 49.13 22.61 -30.80
CA GLY A 24 50.45 21.96 -30.77
C GLY A 24 50.74 21.18 -29.46
N GLY A 25 51.27 19.96 -29.43
CA GLY A 25 51.94 19.17 -30.46
C GLY A 25 53.30 18.70 -29.94
N GLY A 26 53.38 17.43 -29.50
CA GLY A 26 54.52 16.55 -29.71
C GLY A 26 55.84 16.73 -28.92
N SER A 27 56.21 15.60 -28.28
CA SER A 27 57.58 15.05 -28.16
C SER A 27 58.42 15.31 -26.89
N GLY A 28 59.15 14.26 -26.50
CA GLY A 28 60.44 14.35 -25.82
C GLY A 28 60.43 14.12 -24.31
N GLY A 29 60.65 12.87 -23.89
CA GLY A 29 60.70 12.49 -22.47
C GLY A 29 61.99 12.88 -21.74
N LEU A 30 61.99 12.61 -20.43
CA LEU A 30 63.13 12.11 -19.66
C LEU A 30 62.63 11.52 -18.34
N SER A 31 63.05 10.29 -18.08
CA SER A 31 62.77 9.47 -16.91
C SER A 31 63.53 9.99 -15.69
N LEU A 32 62.82 10.20 -14.58
CA LEU A 32 63.39 10.11 -13.23
C LEU A 32 62.47 9.24 -12.38
N SER A 33 62.94 8.02 -12.15
CA SER A 33 62.40 7.01 -11.26
C SER A 33 62.39 7.51 -9.81
N ALA A 34 61.20 7.58 -9.21
CA ALA A 34 61.02 7.50 -7.77
C ALA A 34 59.90 6.49 -7.50
N GLY A 35 60.28 5.32 -7.01
CA GLY A 35 59.35 4.26 -6.64
C GLY A 35 58.50 4.68 -5.45
N GLY A 36 57.22 4.91 -5.70
CA GLY A 36 56.17 4.99 -4.69
C GLY A 36 55.03 4.08 -5.13
N SER A 37 54.82 2.99 -4.39
CA SER A 37 53.70 2.07 -4.57
C SER A 37 52.37 2.78 -4.32
N SER A 38 51.78 3.38 -5.35
CA SER A 38 50.34 3.63 -5.41
C SER A 38 49.75 2.69 -6.44
N LYS A 39 49.04 1.65 -5.99
CA LYS A 39 48.08 0.93 -6.82
C LYS A 39 47.23 1.99 -7.54
N PRO A 40 47.16 2.00 -8.89
CA PRO A 40 46.11 2.75 -9.55
C PRO A 40 44.80 2.16 -9.05
N GLU A 41 44.03 2.96 -8.36
CA GLU A 41 42.61 2.71 -8.19
C GLU A 41 42.06 2.72 -9.62
N ALA A 42 41.96 1.52 -10.22
CA ALA A 42 41.22 1.36 -11.43
C ALA A 42 39.82 1.85 -11.09
N ARG A 43 39.47 3.06 -11.52
CA ARG A 43 38.10 3.39 -11.85
C ARG A 43 37.65 2.23 -12.71
N ALA A 44 36.89 1.31 -12.11
CA ALA A 44 36.16 0.33 -12.87
C ALA A 44 35.33 1.15 -13.83
N ALA A 45 35.80 1.26 -15.07
CA ALA A 45 34.97 1.66 -16.16
C ALA A 45 33.84 0.65 -16.11
N LYS A 46 32.68 1.10 -15.60
CA LYS A 46 31.43 0.35 -15.68
C LYS A 46 31.31 0.08 -17.16
N THR A 47 31.63 -1.15 -17.57
CA THR A 47 31.40 -1.61 -18.94
C THR A 47 29.94 -1.27 -19.17
N LEU A 48 29.67 -0.32 -20.06
CA LEU A 48 28.30 0.04 -20.42
C LEU A 48 27.69 -1.27 -20.92
N GLY A 49 26.91 -1.92 -20.06
CA GLY A 49 26.11 -3.06 -20.49
C GLY A 49 25.27 -2.63 -21.67
N ALA A 50 24.77 -3.60 -22.45
CA ALA A 50 23.72 -3.29 -23.39
C ALA A 50 22.62 -2.49 -22.65
N PRO A 51 22.13 -1.36 -23.20
CA PRO A 51 21.06 -0.59 -22.59
C PRO A 51 19.90 -1.51 -22.23
N ASP A 52 19.24 -1.26 -21.09
CA ASP A 52 18.11 -2.08 -20.67
C ASP A 52 17.09 -2.16 -21.81
N ALA A 53 16.71 -3.38 -22.22
CA ALA A 53 15.84 -3.60 -23.36
C ALA A 53 14.45 -2.95 -23.21
N ARG A 54 14.07 -2.60 -21.97
CA ARG A 54 12.81 -1.92 -21.63
C ARG A 54 12.90 -0.41 -21.79
N ASN A 55 14.08 0.15 -22.07
CA ASN A 55 14.23 1.56 -22.38
C ASN A 55 13.51 1.90 -23.69
N GLY A 56 12.94 3.10 -23.78
CA GLY A 56 12.37 3.61 -25.01
C GLY A 56 11.06 4.37 -24.83
N SER A 57 10.38 4.60 -25.95
CA SER A 57 9.13 5.37 -25.99
C SER A 57 7.93 4.46 -26.24
N TYR A 58 6.91 4.63 -25.41
CA TYR A 58 5.67 3.86 -25.42
C TYR A 58 4.50 4.79 -25.64
N ARG A 59 3.54 4.38 -26.46
CA ARG A 59 2.28 5.11 -26.62
C ARG A 59 1.28 4.68 -25.55
N VAL A 60 0.79 5.64 -24.80
CA VAL A 60 -0.06 5.46 -23.63
C VAL A 60 -1.53 5.62 -24.00
N TYR A 61 -2.36 4.68 -23.54
CA TYR A 61 -3.81 4.72 -23.59
C TYR A 61 -4.34 4.74 -22.15
N ALA A 62 -4.69 5.93 -21.67
CA ALA A 62 -5.08 6.13 -20.29
C ALA A 62 -6.59 6.04 -20.11
N ALA A 63 -7.01 5.54 -18.95
CA ALA A 63 -8.40 5.39 -18.61
C ALA A 63 -9.12 6.73 -18.54
N ASN A 64 -8.45 7.87 -18.34
CA ASN A 64 -9.07 9.20 -18.47
C ASN A 64 -9.46 9.58 -19.92
N GLY A 65 -9.11 8.75 -20.89
CA GLY A 65 -9.39 8.92 -22.31
C GLY A 65 -8.33 9.69 -23.09
N THR A 66 -7.18 10.00 -22.47
CA THR A 66 -6.05 10.64 -23.18
C THR A 66 -5.14 9.61 -23.87
N GLN A 67 -4.58 10.01 -25.01
CA GLN A 67 -3.42 9.36 -25.61
C GLN A 67 -2.18 10.21 -25.32
N GLN A 68 -1.11 9.60 -24.84
CA GLN A 68 0.14 10.27 -24.46
C GLN A 68 1.36 9.45 -24.91
N GLN A 69 2.55 10.00 -24.73
CA GLN A 69 3.81 9.30 -24.94
C GLN A 69 4.57 9.18 -23.62
N LEU A 70 4.96 7.95 -23.26
CA LEU A 70 5.78 7.66 -22.09
C LEU A 70 7.16 7.24 -22.56
N SER A 71 8.17 8.05 -22.28
CA SER A 71 9.57 7.65 -22.44
C SER A 71 10.12 7.17 -21.10
N VAL A 72 10.76 6.01 -21.08
CA VAL A 72 11.36 5.41 -19.89
C VAL A 72 12.82 5.05 -20.13
N ASP A 73 13.62 5.28 -19.10
CA ASP A 73 15.02 4.87 -19.00
C ASP A 73 15.20 4.14 -17.65
N PHE A 74 15.27 2.81 -17.71
CA PHE A 74 15.50 1.92 -16.56
C PHE A 74 16.94 1.96 -16.08
N ASP A 75 17.90 2.32 -16.94
CA ASP A 75 19.30 2.47 -16.53
C ASP A 75 19.48 3.72 -15.65
N ALA A 76 18.75 4.79 -15.95
CA ALA A 76 18.69 6.01 -15.16
C ALA A 76 17.60 6.03 -14.09
N GLY A 77 16.61 5.13 -14.16
CA GLY A 77 15.42 5.15 -13.29
C GLY A 77 14.59 6.41 -13.50
N SER A 78 14.39 6.84 -14.74
CA SER A 78 13.73 8.11 -15.09
C SER A 78 12.65 7.95 -16.15
N TYR A 79 11.64 8.83 -16.10
CA TYR A 79 10.56 8.83 -17.07
C TYR A 79 10.20 10.25 -17.53
N THR A 80 9.58 10.32 -18.70
CA THR A 80 8.91 11.52 -19.22
C THR A 80 7.57 11.13 -19.83
N MET A 81 6.48 11.67 -19.28
CA MET A 81 5.13 11.54 -19.80
C MET A 81 4.75 12.82 -20.55
N THR A 82 4.58 12.74 -21.87
CA THR A 82 4.26 13.87 -22.75
C THR A 82 2.83 13.76 -23.25
N ASP A 83 2.01 14.78 -22.97
CA ASP A 83 0.63 14.82 -23.44
C ASP A 83 0.50 15.15 -24.93
N ASN A 84 -0.73 15.15 -25.43
CA ASN A 84 -1.03 15.44 -26.84
C ASN A 84 -0.77 16.90 -27.26
N LEU A 85 -0.50 17.80 -26.33
CA LEU A 85 -0.11 19.20 -26.58
C LEU A 85 1.41 19.39 -26.50
N GLY A 86 2.17 18.32 -26.21
CA GLY A 86 3.62 18.37 -26.06
C GLY A 86 4.09 18.79 -24.66
N VAL A 87 3.19 18.90 -23.68
CA VAL A 87 3.55 19.23 -22.30
C VAL A 87 4.05 17.98 -21.59
N ALA A 88 5.25 18.08 -21.02
CA ALA A 88 5.93 16.96 -20.37
C ALA A 88 5.83 17.02 -18.84
N GLU A 89 5.62 15.86 -18.22
CA GLU A 89 5.85 15.59 -16.80
C GLU A 89 7.00 14.60 -16.70
N SER A 90 8.10 14.99 -16.07
CA SER A 90 9.26 14.11 -15.89
C SER A 90 9.55 13.88 -14.42
N GLY A 91 10.16 12.74 -14.11
CA GLY A 91 10.53 12.36 -12.76
C GLY A 91 11.38 11.10 -12.74
N THR A 92 11.57 10.56 -11.55
CA THR A 92 12.24 9.27 -11.36
C THR A 92 11.22 8.17 -11.09
N PHE A 93 11.65 6.92 -11.21
CA PHE A 93 10.94 5.78 -10.67
C PHE A 93 11.93 4.83 -10.01
N ALA A 94 11.44 4.03 -9.07
CA ALA A 94 12.20 2.97 -8.42
C ALA A 94 11.33 1.74 -8.27
N GLU A 95 11.95 0.56 -8.18
CA GLU A 95 11.22 -0.68 -7.88
C GLU A 95 10.55 -0.58 -6.50
N ASP A 96 9.31 -1.06 -6.37
CA ASP A 96 8.64 -1.14 -5.07
C ASP A 96 9.34 -2.18 -4.22
N PHE A 97 9.87 -1.73 -3.10
CA PHE A 97 10.49 -2.56 -2.08
C PHE A 97 9.65 -3.78 -1.69
N THR A 98 8.32 -3.64 -1.63
CA THR A 98 7.39 -4.67 -1.17
C THR A 98 6.76 -5.52 -2.28
N GLU A 99 6.95 -5.16 -3.54
CA GLU A 99 6.34 -5.85 -4.68
C GLU A 99 7.35 -5.92 -5.84
N PRO A 100 8.24 -6.94 -5.86
CA PRO A 100 9.24 -7.09 -6.91
C PRO A 100 8.64 -7.04 -8.31
N GLY A 101 9.35 -6.43 -9.26
CA GLY A 101 8.88 -6.21 -10.64
C GLY A 101 7.84 -5.10 -10.82
N THR A 102 7.36 -4.49 -9.73
CA THR A 102 6.56 -3.26 -9.77
C THR A 102 7.45 -2.05 -9.56
N TYR A 103 7.21 -0.98 -10.31
CA TYR A 103 7.92 0.28 -10.23
C TYR A 103 6.98 1.40 -9.79
N VAL A 104 7.47 2.33 -8.99
CA VAL A 104 6.71 3.44 -8.41
C VAL A 104 7.18 4.76 -9.02
N PHE A 105 6.27 5.52 -9.62
CA PHE A 105 6.59 6.85 -10.15
C PHE A 105 6.76 7.86 -9.01
N ALA A 106 7.81 8.66 -9.08
CA ALA A 106 7.96 9.87 -8.28
C ALA A 106 7.52 11.09 -9.11
N SER A 107 6.30 11.58 -8.85
CA SER A 107 5.72 12.76 -9.48
C SER A 107 5.22 13.75 -8.44
N SER A 108 5.42 15.05 -8.68
CA SER A 108 4.84 16.12 -7.86
C SER A 108 3.32 16.19 -7.93
N ARG A 109 2.67 15.50 -8.88
CA ARG A 109 1.20 15.44 -8.99
C ARG A 109 0.56 14.48 -7.99
N ILE A 110 1.37 13.70 -7.26
CA ILE A 110 0.91 12.74 -6.26
C ILE A 110 0.79 13.47 -4.93
N THR A 111 -0.44 13.77 -4.54
CA THR A 111 -0.77 14.47 -3.27
C THR A 111 -1.49 13.56 -2.28
N THR A 112 -1.68 12.29 -2.65
CA THR A 112 -2.43 11.29 -1.88
C THR A 112 -1.55 10.63 -0.82
N ALA A 113 -2.18 10.06 0.22
CA ALA A 113 -1.47 9.44 1.34
C ALA A 113 -0.63 8.23 0.91
N ALA A 114 -1.15 7.41 -0.01
CA ALA A 114 -0.39 6.37 -0.67
C ALA A 114 -0.08 6.73 -2.12
N ASN A 115 1.14 6.39 -2.54
CA ASN A 115 1.52 6.43 -3.93
C ASN A 115 1.05 5.15 -4.65
N THR A 116 -0.09 5.25 -5.34
CA THR A 116 -0.64 4.20 -6.20
C THR A 116 -0.29 4.39 -7.68
N SER A 117 0.54 5.39 -8.01
CA SER A 117 1.07 5.62 -9.36
C SER A 117 2.25 4.68 -9.59
N ARG A 118 1.92 3.46 -9.99
CA ARG A 118 2.88 2.36 -10.16
C ARG A 118 2.70 1.71 -11.50
N PHE A 119 3.67 0.92 -11.93
CA PHE A 119 3.58 0.20 -13.19
C PHE A 119 4.36 -1.11 -13.15
N ARG A 120 3.97 -2.01 -14.05
CA ARG A 120 4.73 -3.19 -14.40
C ARG A 120 4.99 -3.19 -15.89
N VAL A 121 6.04 -3.90 -16.28
CA VAL A 121 6.59 -3.86 -17.63
C VAL A 121 6.81 -5.28 -18.15
N THR A 122 6.47 -5.49 -19.41
CA THR A 122 6.87 -6.67 -20.19
C THR A 122 7.96 -6.23 -21.19
N SER A 123 8.30 -7.03 -22.20
CA SER A 123 9.28 -6.57 -23.19
C SER A 123 8.83 -5.27 -23.87
N ASP A 124 7.57 -5.19 -24.29
CA ASP A 124 7.09 -4.14 -25.19
C ASP A 124 5.80 -3.45 -24.74
N ALA A 125 5.36 -3.72 -23.51
CA ALA A 125 4.23 -3.05 -22.89
C ALA A 125 4.47 -2.66 -21.43
N ILE A 126 3.78 -1.60 -21.01
CA ILE A 126 3.72 -1.13 -19.63
C ILE A 126 2.24 -1.06 -19.23
N VAL A 127 1.89 -1.65 -18.10
CA VAL A 127 0.55 -1.54 -17.52
C VAL A 127 0.70 -0.89 -16.15
N GLY A 128 -0.01 0.20 -15.93
CA GLY A 128 0.23 1.01 -14.75
C GLY A 128 -0.90 1.93 -14.36
N ALA A 129 -0.61 2.81 -13.41
CA ALA A 129 -1.39 3.99 -13.09
C ALA A 129 -0.45 5.20 -13.05
N PHE A 130 -0.96 6.35 -13.49
CA PHE A 130 -0.23 7.61 -13.46
C PHE A 130 -1.19 8.74 -13.07
N PRO A 131 -0.72 9.82 -12.39
CA PRO A 131 -1.57 10.94 -11.98
C PRO A 131 -1.93 11.81 -13.19
N PHE A 132 -2.84 11.31 -14.03
CA PHE A 132 -3.37 12.03 -15.17
C PHE A 132 -4.38 13.09 -14.72
N GLN A 133 -4.56 14.13 -15.53
CA GLN A 133 -5.62 15.10 -15.30
C GLN A 133 -6.98 14.39 -15.32
N THR A 134 -7.81 14.68 -14.32
CA THR A 134 -9.18 14.19 -14.25
C THR A 134 -9.99 14.79 -15.39
N ALA A 135 -10.71 13.94 -16.12
CA ALA A 135 -11.54 14.33 -17.25
C ALA A 135 -12.47 15.51 -16.90
N TYR A 136 -12.43 16.56 -17.72
CA TYR A 136 -13.26 17.77 -17.58
C TYR A 136 -13.16 18.49 -16.21
N SER A 137 -12.07 18.30 -15.45
CA SER A 137 -11.87 18.97 -14.17
C SER A 137 -11.50 20.45 -14.32
N SER A 138 -12.22 21.33 -13.59
CA SER A 138 -11.91 22.75 -13.43
C SER A 138 -12.20 23.17 -11.98
N PRO A 139 -11.19 23.61 -11.18
CA PRO A 139 -9.77 23.70 -11.55
C PRO A 139 -9.16 22.33 -11.88
N THR A 140 -8.02 22.34 -12.56
CA THR A 140 -7.30 21.13 -12.93
C THR A 140 -6.97 20.30 -11.70
N ALA A 141 -7.42 19.05 -11.70
CA ALA A 141 -7.11 18.06 -10.67
C ALA A 141 -6.46 16.84 -11.30
N TYR A 142 -5.62 16.15 -10.54
CA TYR A 142 -4.93 14.94 -10.98
C TYR A 142 -5.36 13.74 -10.13
N ALA A 143 -5.47 12.58 -10.76
CA ALA A 143 -5.78 11.33 -10.09
C ALA A 143 -5.02 10.18 -10.76
N ALA A 144 -4.59 9.20 -9.97
CA ALA A 144 -4.02 7.97 -10.50
C ALA A 144 -5.09 7.25 -11.36
N GLN A 145 -4.87 7.15 -12.67
CA GLN A 145 -5.75 6.45 -13.59
C GLN A 145 -5.01 5.31 -14.30
N PRO A 146 -5.66 4.14 -14.48
CA PRO A 146 -5.06 3.00 -15.16
C PRO A 146 -4.67 3.34 -16.59
N PHE A 147 -3.58 2.77 -17.08
CA PHE A 147 -3.17 2.89 -18.47
C PHE A 147 -2.53 1.59 -18.98
N VAL A 148 -2.56 1.43 -20.30
CA VAL A 148 -1.68 0.50 -21.04
C VAL A 148 -0.82 1.36 -21.96
N ALA A 149 0.48 1.15 -21.95
CA ALA A 149 1.41 1.72 -22.90
C ALA A 149 2.08 0.61 -23.71
N ALA A 150 2.24 0.80 -25.01
CA ALA A 150 2.86 -0.19 -25.90
C ALA A 150 3.78 0.50 -26.91
N ARG A 151 4.78 -0.25 -27.40
CA ARG A 151 5.70 0.21 -28.45
C ARG A 151 5.77 -0.69 -29.68
N ASP A 152 5.30 -1.94 -29.58
CA ASP A 152 5.23 -2.86 -30.71
C ASP A 152 3.79 -2.89 -31.27
N PHE A 153 3.60 -2.31 -32.46
CA PHE A 153 2.31 -2.18 -33.14
C PHE A 153 2.27 -2.98 -34.45
N VAL A 154 1.15 -3.65 -34.68
CA VAL A 154 0.90 -4.41 -35.90
C VAL A 154 0.55 -3.46 -37.05
N THR A 155 1.47 -3.34 -38.01
CA THR A 155 1.34 -2.50 -39.21
C THR A 155 0.96 -3.31 -40.46
N THR A 156 0.98 -4.64 -40.38
CA THR A 156 0.57 -5.52 -41.48
C THR A 156 -0.91 -5.91 -41.32
N ALA A 157 -1.75 -5.53 -42.30
CA ALA A 157 -3.21 -5.68 -42.21
C ALA A 157 -3.66 -7.13 -41.96
N ALA A 158 -3.10 -8.12 -42.66
CA ALA A 158 -3.47 -9.52 -42.46
C ALA A 158 -3.21 -10.05 -41.04
N LEU A 159 -2.31 -9.41 -40.29
CA LEU A 159 -1.95 -9.84 -38.93
C LEU A 159 -2.91 -9.32 -37.85
N ILE A 160 -3.86 -8.43 -38.17
CA ILE A 160 -4.84 -7.92 -37.20
C ILE A 160 -6.14 -8.72 -37.16
N ASP A 161 -6.34 -9.66 -38.10
CA ASP A 161 -7.54 -10.49 -38.18
C ASP A 161 -7.76 -11.28 -36.88
N GLY A 162 -9.02 -11.40 -36.48
CA GLY A 162 -9.42 -12.12 -35.26
C GLY A 162 -10.76 -11.65 -34.70
N THR A 163 -11.29 -12.44 -33.78
CA THR A 163 -12.45 -12.07 -32.94
C THR A 163 -11.95 -11.58 -31.59
N TYR A 164 -12.51 -10.48 -31.09
CA TYR A 164 -12.08 -9.83 -29.86
C TYR A 164 -13.28 -9.50 -28.97
N ASN A 165 -13.05 -9.49 -27.66
CA ASN A 165 -13.94 -8.88 -26.68
C ASN A 165 -13.45 -7.48 -26.37
N ARG A 166 -14.32 -6.48 -26.46
CA ARG A 166 -13.97 -5.08 -26.25
C ARG A 166 -14.68 -4.52 -25.04
N PHE A 167 -13.90 -3.99 -24.11
CA PHE A 167 -14.38 -3.16 -23.03
C PHE A 167 -14.04 -1.69 -23.31
N SER A 168 -14.93 -0.80 -22.88
CA SER A 168 -14.76 0.64 -23.01
C SER A 168 -15.28 1.34 -21.78
N ILE A 169 -14.67 2.48 -21.47
CA ILE A 169 -15.26 3.50 -20.63
C ILE A 169 -15.31 4.83 -21.36
N THR A 170 -16.32 5.63 -21.07
CA THR A 170 -16.53 6.96 -21.62
C THR A 170 -16.84 7.93 -20.50
N ARG A 171 -16.33 9.16 -20.58
CA ARG A 171 -16.68 10.27 -19.70
C ARG A 171 -17.16 11.44 -20.54
N SER A 172 -18.16 12.14 -20.05
CA SER A 172 -18.71 13.34 -20.66
C SER A 172 -18.67 14.51 -19.67
N PRO A 173 -18.77 15.76 -20.15
CA PRO A 173 -18.98 16.92 -19.28
C PRO A 173 -20.13 16.70 -18.29
N GLY A 174 -20.03 17.27 -17.09
CA GLY A 174 -21.02 17.08 -16.02
C GLY A 174 -20.86 15.79 -15.21
N GLY A 175 -19.77 15.03 -15.42
CA GLY A 175 -19.43 13.86 -14.61
C GLY A 175 -20.15 12.57 -15.01
N VAL A 176 -20.87 12.57 -16.14
CA VAL A 176 -21.52 11.38 -16.68
C VAL A 176 -20.48 10.40 -17.17
N GLN A 177 -20.59 9.15 -16.74
CA GLN A 177 -19.69 8.06 -17.13
C GLN A 177 -20.49 6.92 -17.73
N ASP A 178 -19.87 6.17 -18.65
CA ASP A 178 -20.48 4.98 -19.25
C ASP A 178 -19.46 3.84 -19.39
N SER A 179 -19.98 2.62 -19.47
CA SER A 179 -19.24 1.39 -19.70
C SER A 179 -19.85 0.63 -20.87
N THR A 180 -19.03 0.22 -21.84
CA THR A 180 -19.47 -0.58 -22.98
C THR A 180 -18.77 -1.93 -22.99
N ILE A 181 -19.53 -2.99 -23.27
CA ILE A 181 -19.07 -4.38 -23.30
C ILE A 181 -19.58 -5.04 -24.58
N LEU A 182 -18.72 -5.39 -25.52
CA LEU A 182 -19.18 -5.99 -26.78
C LEU A 182 -18.16 -6.94 -27.39
N SER A 183 -18.59 -7.67 -28.42
CA SER A 183 -17.70 -8.44 -29.30
C SER A 183 -17.46 -7.69 -30.62
N MET A 184 -16.28 -7.90 -31.19
CA MET A 184 -15.89 -7.38 -32.49
C MET A 184 -15.08 -8.40 -33.30
N ARG A 185 -15.02 -8.22 -34.61
CA ARG A 185 -14.23 -9.05 -35.52
C ARG A 185 -13.49 -8.17 -36.52
N LEU A 186 -12.19 -8.38 -36.64
CA LEU A 186 -11.37 -7.92 -37.76
C LEU A 186 -11.21 -9.09 -38.74
N SER A 187 -11.51 -8.86 -40.01
CA SER A 187 -11.50 -9.90 -41.03
C SER A 187 -11.16 -9.35 -42.42
N GLY A 188 -11.06 -10.26 -43.39
CA GLY A 188 -10.78 -9.89 -44.78
C GLY A 188 -9.35 -9.39 -44.95
N SER A 189 -8.38 -9.99 -44.26
CA SER A 189 -6.98 -9.54 -44.24
C SER A 189 -6.85 -8.12 -43.68
N GLY A 190 -7.58 -7.82 -42.61
CA GLY A 190 -7.55 -6.56 -41.88
C GLY A 190 -8.30 -5.42 -42.54
N THR A 191 -9.19 -5.70 -43.49
CA THR A 191 -9.91 -4.65 -44.27
C THR A 191 -11.33 -4.40 -43.77
N VAL A 192 -11.87 -5.28 -42.92
CA VAL A 192 -13.24 -5.17 -42.39
C VAL A 192 -13.22 -5.25 -40.87
N LEU A 193 -13.90 -4.31 -40.22
CA LEU A 193 -14.20 -4.35 -38.79
C LEU A 193 -15.72 -4.46 -38.59
N GLU A 194 -16.14 -5.49 -37.87
CA GLU A 194 -17.53 -5.67 -37.43
C GLU A 194 -17.62 -5.51 -35.91
N ILE A 195 -18.62 -4.76 -35.44
CA ILE A 195 -18.88 -4.52 -34.01
C ILE A 195 -20.34 -4.86 -33.70
N CYS A 196 -20.60 -5.58 -32.62
CA CYS A 196 -21.95 -5.80 -32.14
C CYS A 196 -22.38 -4.73 -31.11
N ASN A 197 -23.14 -3.73 -31.56
CA ASN A 197 -23.59 -2.61 -30.73
C ASN A 197 -25.03 -2.81 -30.25
N ASP A 198 -25.23 -3.76 -29.34
CA ASP A 198 -26.53 -4.12 -28.76
C ASP A 198 -26.53 -3.96 -27.23
N ALA A 199 -27.71 -3.85 -26.62
CA ALA A 199 -27.91 -3.82 -25.18
C ALA A 199 -27.59 -5.19 -24.53
N ILE A 200 -27.88 -6.29 -25.23
CA ILE A 200 -27.47 -7.65 -24.90
C ILE A 200 -26.07 -7.90 -25.45
N ILE A 201 -25.23 -8.58 -24.68
CA ILE A 201 -23.87 -8.92 -25.10
C ILE A 201 -23.95 -10.16 -26.00
N TYR A 202 -23.80 -9.98 -27.30
CA TYR A 202 -23.79 -11.09 -28.26
C TYR A 202 -22.37 -11.49 -28.68
N ARG A 203 -22.19 -12.76 -29.05
CA ARG A 203 -21.11 -13.20 -29.95
C ARG A 203 -21.29 -12.50 -31.30
N ILE A 204 -20.18 -12.18 -31.95
CA ILE A 204 -20.23 -11.42 -33.20
C ILE A 204 -21.03 -12.11 -34.31
N ASP A 205 -21.03 -13.46 -34.32
CA ASP A 205 -21.80 -14.28 -35.26
C ASP A 205 -23.29 -14.33 -34.96
N LEU A 206 -23.69 -14.07 -33.72
CA LEU A 206 -25.10 -14.05 -33.27
C LEU A 206 -25.63 -12.62 -33.14
N CYS A 207 -24.86 -11.62 -33.56
CA CYS A 207 -25.27 -10.24 -33.44
C CYS A 207 -26.50 -9.96 -34.32
N PRO A 208 -27.59 -9.38 -33.78
CA PRO A 208 -28.73 -8.96 -34.58
C PRO A 208 -28.28 -8.00 -35.70
N ALA A 209 -28.84 -8.16 -36.90
CA ALA A 209 -28.44 -7.37 -38.07
C ALA A 209 -28.59 -5.86 -37.84
N SER A 210 -29.63 -5.42 -37.12
CA SER A 210 -29.86 -4.02 -36.74
C SER A 210 -28.81 -3.45 -35.78
N SER A 211 -28.11 -4.32 -35.06
CA SER A 211 -27.13 -3.94 -34.04
C SER A 211 -25.69 -4.12 -34.52
N LYS A 212 -25.49 -4.81 -35.65
CA LYS A 212 -24.17 -5.01 -36.27
C LYS A 212 -23.76 -3.76 -37.03
N ARG A 213 -22.60 -3.22 -36.68
CA ARG A 213 -21.95 -2.12 -37.42
C ARG A 213 -20.75 -2.65 -38.18
N THR A 214 -20.61 -2.23 -39.43
CA THR A 214 -19.51 -2.64 -40.31
C THR A 214 -18.72 -1.41 -40.74
N TYR A 215 -17.41 -1.50 -40.64
CA TYR A 215 -16.46 -0.46 -41.02
C TYR A 215 -15.45 -1.01 -42.03
N ALA A 216 -15.12 -0.20 -43.03
CA ALA A 216 -13.92 -0.41 -43.84
C ALA A 216 -12.70 0.01 -43.03
N VAL A 217 -11.61 -0.75 -43.14
CA VAL A 217 -10.35 -0.52 -42.42
C VAL A 217 -9.24 -0.20 -43.40
N THR A 218 -8.52 0.88 -43.16
CA THR A 218 -7.36 1.30 -43.95
C THR A 218 -6.19 1.68 -43.05
N ALA A 219 -4.97 1.64 -43.59
CA ALA A 219 -3.80 2.13 -42.86
C ALA A 219 -3.93 3.66 -42.63
N GLY A 220 -3.65 4.08 -41.40
CA GLY A 220 -3.52 5.48 -41.00
C GLY A 220 -2.06 5.91 -40.90
N THR A 221 -1.84 7.03 -40.22
CA THR A 221 -0.49 7.50 -39.86
C THR A 221 -0.06 6.90 -38.53
N ASP A 222 1.26 6.84 -38.28
CA ASP A 222 1.81 6.58 -36.94
C ASP A 222 1.31 5.25 -36.36
N ASP A 223 1.43 4.19 -37.17
CA ASP A 223 1.01 2.80 -36.89
C ASP A 223 -0.47 2.62 -36.54
N ALA A 224 -1.31 3.61 -36.84
CA ALA A 224 -2.76 3.53 -36.66
C ALA A 224 -3.47 2.88 -37.83
N TRP A 225 -4.66 2.36 -37.55
CA TRP A 225 -5.67 1.93 -38.49
C TRP A 225 -6.86 2.89 -38.42
N VAL A 226 -7.43 3.22 -39.58
CA VAL A 226 -8.61 4.09 -39.71
C VAL A 226 -9.81 3.23 -40.07
N THR A 227 -10.92 3.44 -39.37
CA THR A 227 -12.19 2.77 -39.61
C THR A 227 -13.20 3.78 -40.14
N THR A 228 -13.87 3.46 -41.24
CA THR A 228 -14.98 4.28 -41.79
C THR A 228 -16.24 3.44 -41.88
N ASN A 229 -17.31 3.86 -41.22
CA ASN A 229 -18.56 3.12 -41.21
C ASN A 229 -19.17 3.05 -42.62
N VAL A 230 -19.50 1.85 -43.08
CA VAL A 230 -20.02 1.60 -44.43
C VAL A 230 -21.40 2.24 -44.64
N ALA A 231 -22.20 2.36 -43.57
CA ALA A 231 -23.53 2.98 -43.60
C ALA A 231 -23.50 4.49 -43.32
N ASN A 232 -22.42 5.03 -42.76
CA ASN A 232 -22.27 6.44 -42.46
C ASN A 232 -20.80 6.87 -42.53
N SER A 233 -20.36 7.41 -43.67
CA SER A 233 -18.96 7.81 -43.88
C SER A 233 -18.45 8.91 -42.94
N SER A 234 -19.32 9.58 -42.18
CA SER A 234 -18.90 10.53 -41.12
C SER A 234 -18.52 9.86 -39.80
N ASP A 235 -18.91 8.60 -39.58
CA ASP A 235 -18.50 7.80 -38.42
C ASP A 235 -17.14 7.18 -38.70
N ILE A 236 -16.10 7.97 -38.39
CA ILE A 236 -14.69 7.62 -38.57
C ILE A 236 -14.03 7.44 -37.19
N GLY A 237 -13.14 6.45 -37.08
CA GLY A 237 -12.38 6.20 -35.87
C GLY A 237 -10.95 5.78 -36.18
N GLY A 238 -10.04 6.00 -35.23
CA GLY A 238 -8.67 5.47 -35.28
C GLY A 238 -8.46 4.41 -34.20
N PHE A 239 -7.62 3.42 -34.45
CA PHE A 239 -7.18 2.46 -33.44
C PHE A 239 -5.76 1.95 -33.73
N ARG A 240 -5.15 1.28 -32.76
CA ARG A 240 -3.93 0.49 -32.96
C ARG A 240 -4.14 -0.94 -32.47
N VAL A 241 -3.33 -1.85 -32.98
CA VAL A 241 -3.23 -3.22 -32.46
C VAL A 241 -1.80 -3.41 -31.97
N ALA A 242 -1.63 -3.55 -30.66
CA ALA A 242 -0.33 -3.82 -30.05
C ALA A 242 -0.08 -5.33 -29.95
N ARG A 243 1.19 -5.74 -29.99
CA ARG A 243 1.59 -7.11 -29.62
C ARG A 243 2.03 -7.12 -28.17
N ILE A 244 1.23 -7.74 -27.30
CA ILE A 244 1.50 -7.83 -25.87
C ILE A 244 1.49 -9.31 -25.50
N GLY A 245 2.61 -9.84 -25.00
CA GLY A 245 2.76 -11.28 -24.73
C GLY A 245 2.51 -12.16 -25.96
N GLY A 246 2.83 -11.66 -27.16
CA GLY A 246 2.57 -12.34 -28.44
C GLY A 246 1.09 -12.34 -28.89
N GLN A 247 0.20 -11.64 -28.19
CA GLN A 247 -1.22 -11.52 -28.52
C GLN A 247 -1.55 -10.14 -29.10
N ASN A 248 -2.54 -10.10 -30.00
CA ASN A 248 -3.06 -8.84 -30.53
C ASN A 248 -3.96 -8.17 -29.51
N VAL A 249 -3.67 -6.93 -29.15
CA VAL A 249 -4.47 -6.11 -28.24
C VAL A 249 -4.93 -4.86 -28.97
N TYR A 250 -6.24 -4.75 -29.19
CA TYR A 250 -6.82 -3.54 -29.77
C TYR A 250 -6.80 -2.42 -28.73
N LEU A 251 -6.28 -1.25 -29.11
CA LEU A 251 -6.20 -0.07 -28.25
C LEU A 251 -6.75 1.15 -28.98
N ASN A 252 -7.63 1.88 -28.29
CA ASN A 252 -8.17 3.13 -28.79
C ASN A 252 -8.51 4.06 -27.61
N GLY A 253 -8.13 5.32 -27.69
CA GLY A 253 -8.51 6.34 -26.73
C GLY A 253 -8.63 7.69 -27.42
N GLY A 254 -9.24 8.67 -26.79
CA GLY A 254 -9.25 10.03 -27.32
C GLY A 254 -10.47 10.82 -26.94
N ILE A 255 -10.63 11.93 -27.66
CA ILE A 255 -11.69 12.91 -27.46
C ILE A 255 -12.62 12.90 -28.68
N SER A 256 -13.90 12.66 -28.47
CA SER A 256 -14.97 13.05 -29.39
C SER A 256 -15.39 14.48 -29.08
N VAL A 257 -15.64 15.29 -30.10
CA VAL A 257 -16.08 16.70 -29.95
C VAL A 257 -17.59 16.87 -30.10
N SER A 258 -18.30 15.92 -30.71
CA SER A 258 -19.75 15.98 -30.91
C SER A 258 -20.39 14.58 -30.81
N PRO A 259 -20.93 14.19 -29.65
CA PRO A 259 -20.87 14.91 -28.37
C PRO A 259 -19.45 14.94 -27.79
N ALA A 260 -19.18 15.92 -26.92
CA ALA A 260 -17.92 16.02 -26.19
C ALA A 260 -17.75 14.82 -25.24
N GLN A 261 -16.83 13.92 -25.54
CA GLN A 261 -16.57 12.72 -24.74
C GLN A 261 -15.09 12.36 -24.73
N GLN A 262 -14.59 11.86 -23.60
CA GLN A 262 -13.29 11.22 -23.47
C GLN A 262 -13.50 9.72 -23.29
N PHE A 263 -12.80 8.89 -24.05
CA PHE A 263 -13.00 7.45 -23.99
C PHE A 263 -11.69 6.68 -24.03
N MET A 264 -11.73 5.48 -23.43
CA MET A 264 -10.68 4.47 -23.52
C MET A 264 -11.34 3.14 -23.85
N ARG A 265 -10.77 2.43 -24.81
CA ARG A 265 -11.22 1.16 -25.35
C ARG A 265 -10.03 0.21 -25.42
N ILE A 266 -10.26 -1.01 -24.94
CA ILE A 266 -9.31 -2.11 -25.01
C ILE A 266 -10.07 -3.36 -25.47
N ALA A 267 -9.49 -4.11 -26.41
CA ALA A 267 -10.03 -5.42 -26.78
C ALA A 267 -8.96 -6.50 -26.70
N LEU A 268 -9.34 -7.63 -26.12
CA LEU A 268 -8.52 -8.83 -26.01
C LEU A 268 -9.07 -9.92 -26.93
N PRO A 269 -8.23 -10.82 -27.48
CA PRO A 269 -8.70 -11.92 -28.31
C PRO A 269 -9.75 -12.77 -27.60
N GLU A 270 -10.79 -13.16 -28.33
CA GLU A 270 -11.83 -14.06 -27.81
C GLU A 270 -11.24 -15.43 -27.53
N SER A 271 -11.54 -15.97 -26.34
CA SER A 271 -11.05 -17.29 -25.91
C SER A 271 -12.00 -17.92 -24.91
N SER A 272 -12.23 -19.22 -25.04
CA SER A 272 -12.94 -20.01 -24.03
C SER A 272 -12.04 -20.43 -22.86
N SER A 273 -10.73 -20.24 -22.98
CA SER A 273 -9.75 -20.60 -21.95
C SER A 273 -9.80 -19.60 -20.79
N TRP A 274 -10.14 -20.10 -19.61
CA TRP A 274 -10.20 -19.32 -18.37
C TRP A 274 -9.35 -19.96 -17.27
N PRO A 275 -8.01 -19.96 -17.42
CA PRO A 275 -7.13 -20.41 -16.34
C PRO A 275 -7.28 -19.48 -15.13
N THR A 276 -6.89 -19.98 -13.96
CA THR A 276 -6.70 -19.11 -12.81
C THR A 276 -5.49 -18.23 -13.07
N THR A 277 -5.66 -16.91 -13.01
CA THR A 277 -4.59 -15.95 -13.26
C THR A 277 -4.46 -14.97 -12.10
N ARG A 278 -3.23 -14.53 -11.84
CA ARG A 278 -2.95 -13.44 -10.92
C ARG A 278 -2.56 -12.21 -11.75
N GLY A 279 -3.42 -11.20 -11.78
CA GLY A 279 -3.12 -9.90 -12.36
C GLY A 279 -2.60 -8.93 -11.29
N ILE A 280 -1.70 -8.03 -11.66
CA ILE A 280 -1.36 -6.85 -10.86
C ILE A 280 -1.64 -5.60 -11.67
N GLY A 281 -2.30 -4.62 -11.06
CA GLY A 281 -2.50 -3.33 -11.71
C GLY A 281 -3.42 -2.42 -10.92
N SER A 282 -4.13 -1.57 -11.65
CA SER A 282 -4.85 -0.45 -11.06
C SER A 282 -6.28 -0.33 -11.54
N SER A 283 -7.08 0.46 -10.83
CA SER A 283 -8.45 0.80 -11.19
C SER A 283 -8.70 2.30 -11.23
N THR A 284 -9.77 2.73 -11.87
CA THR A 284 -10.19 4.16 -11.92
C THR A 284 -10.57 4.74 -10.56
N THR A 285 -10.76 3.91 -9.54
CA THR A 285 -10.87 4.33 -8.13
C THR A 285 -9.53 4.73 -7.50
N GLY A 286 -8.42 4.66 -8.25
CA GLY A 286 -7.08 5.02 -7.80
C GLY A 286 -6.37 3.95 -6.98
N SER A 287 -6.94 2.74 -6.86
CA SER A 287 -6.31 1.65 -6.10
C SER A 287 -5.32 0.85 -6.93
N TRP A 288 -4.22 0.41 -6.31
CA TRP A 288 -3.21 -0.49 -6.87
C TRP A 288 -3.18 -1.82 -6.13
N GLY A 289 -3.04 -2.93 -6.84
CA GLY A 289 -2.74 -4.20 -6.20
C GLY A 289 -2.98 -5.41 -7.09
N THR A 290 -3.18 -6.56 -6.44
CA THR A 290 -3.31 -7.86 -7.07
C THR A 290 -4.78 -8.24 -7.26
N ASN A 291 -5.06 -9.03 -8.30
CA ASN A 291 -6.34 -9.64 -8.56
C ASN A 291 -6.16 -11.10 -8.99
N LEU A 292 -6.55 -12.03 -8.12
CA LEU A 292 -6.60 -13.45 -8.43
C LEU A 292 -7.96 -13.77 -9.05
N ILE A 293 -8.00 -14.04 -10.35
CA ILE A 293 -9.20 -14.40 -11.09
C ILE A 293 -9.18 -15.91 -11.32
N SER A 294 -10.15 -16.62 -10.75
CA SER A 294 -10.37 -18.06 -10.92
C SER A 294 -11.63 -18.33 -11.76
N THR A 295 -12.00 -19.59 -11.91
CA THR A 295 -13.25 -19.96 -12.61
C THR A 295 -14.52 -19.62 -11.83
N THR A 296 -14.43 -19.40 -10.51
CA THR A 296 -15.60 -19.18 -9.63
C THR A 296 -15.57 -17.87 -8.86
N SER A 297 -14.41 -17.21 -8.77
CA SER A 297 -14.25 -16.00 -7.97
C SER A 297 -13.12 -15.10 -8.47
N THR A 298 -13.19 -13.82 -8.11
CA THR A 298 -12.11 -12.85 -8.22
C THR A 298 -11.81 -12.31 -6.82
N VAL A 299 -10.55 -12.37 -6.42
CA VAL A 299 -10.05 -11.87 -5.13
C VAL A 299 -9.09 -10.73 -5.40
N ARG A 300 -9.54 -9.50 -5.12
CA ARG A 300 -8.73 -8.29 -5.26
C ARG A 300 -8.15 -7.90 -3.91
N THR A 301 -6.84 -7.80 -3.82
CA THR A 301 -6.13 -7.23 -2.67
C THR A 301 -5.40 -5.99 -3.13
N SER A 302 -5.75 -4.82 -2.57
CA SER A 302 -5.24 -3.54 -3.07
C SER A 302 -5.11 -2.46 -1.99
N THR A 303 -4.24 -1.50 -2.27
CA THR A 303 -4.07 -0.25 -1.52
C THR A 303 -4.78 0.89 -2.25
N GLY A 304 -5.66 1.62 -1.55
CA GLY A 304 -6.30 2.85 -2.02
C GLY A 304 -5.39 4.08 -1.93
N THR A 305 -5.82 5.20 -2.52
CA THR A 305 -5.08 6.49 -2.46
C THR A 305 -4.95 7.06 -1.06
N ASP A 306 -5.86 6.69 -0.17
CA ASP A 306 -5.89 7.02 1.25
C ASP A 306 -4.99 6.11 2.11
N ASP A 307 -4.16 5.26 1.48
CA ASP A 307 -3.34 4.23 2.13
C ASP A 307 -4.16 3.09 2.76
N THR A 308 -5.43 2.93 2.35
CA THR A 308 -6.23 1.81 2.81
C THR A 308 -5.85 0.51 2.12
N TYR A 309 -5.30 -0.43 2.87
CA TYR A 309 -5.18 -1.82 2.44
C TYR A 309 -6.48 -2.59 2.70
N GLY A 310 -6.88 -3.46 1.76
CA GLY A 310 -8.02 -4.36 1.92
C GLY A 310 -8.10 -5.44 0.86
N THR A 311 -8.89 -6.47 1.18
CA THR A 311 -9.20 -7.59 0.28
C THR A 311 -10.70 -7.64 0.02
N LEU A 312 -11.06 -7.80 -1.25
CA LEU A 312 -12.43 -7.93 -1.74
C LEU A 312 -12.57 -9.21 -2.56
N THR A 313 -13.44 -10.10 -2.11
CA THR A 313 -13.79 -11.32 -2.84
C THR A 313 -15.15 -11.15 -3.51
N MET A 314 -15.23 -11.43 -4.81
CA MET A 314 -16.46 -11.37 -5.58
C MET A 314 -16.67 -12.68 -6.36
N PRO A 315 -17.91 -13.19 -6.45
CA PRO A 315 -18.19 -14.38 -7.24
C PRO A 315 -18.08 -14.08 -8.73
N LEU A 316 -17.61 -15.06 -9.50
CA LEU A 316 -17.56 -15.03 -10.95
C LEU A 316 -18.69 -15.88 -11.51
N ASP A 317 -19.43 -15.35 -12.48
CA ASP A 317 -20.49 -16.08 -13.16
C ASP A 317 -19.88 -16.99 -14.23
N SER A 318 -19.87 -18.29 -13.95
CA SER A 318 -19.38 -19.33 -14.86
C SER A 318 -20.45 -19.82 -15.85
N THR A 319 -21.66 -19.25 -15.84
CA THR A 319 -22.76 -19.68 -16.71
C THR A 319 -22.44 -19.38 -18.16
N ALA A 320 -22.37 -20.41 -19.00
CA ALA A 320 -22.22 -20.25 -20.44
C ALA A 320 -23.58 -19.91 -21.06
N TYR A 321 -23.82 -18.63 -21.31
CA TYR A 321 -25.00 -18.20 -22.06
C TYR A 321 -24.79 -18.43 -23.56
N ALA A 322 -25.78 -19.05 -24.22
CA ALA A 322 -25.70 -19.39 -25.65
C ALA A 322 -25.32 -18.19 -26.54
N ASN A 323 -25.80 -17.00 -26.18
CA ASN A 323 -25.63 -15.79 -26.96
C ASN A 323 -24.33 -15.02 -26.63
N GLN A 324 -23.68 -15.27 -25.49
CA GLN A 324 -22.56 -14.44 -25.01
C GLN A 324 -21.19 -14.97 -25.45
N PRO A 325 -20.19 -14.09 -25.67
CA PRO A 325 -18.79 -14.50 -25.85
C PRO A 325 -18.29 -15.34 -24.68
N LEU A 326 -17.51 -16.38 -24.99
CA LEU A 326 -16.92 -17.27 -24.01
C LEU A 326 -15.76 -16.61 -23.26
N GLY A 327 -15.13 -15.59 -23.83
CA GLY A 327 -14.06 -14.81 -23.21
C GLY A 327 -14.53 -13.64 -22.35
N ILE A 328 -15.83 -13.50 -22.10
CA ILE A 328 -16.40 -12.55 -21.14
C ILE A 328 -17.09 -13.32 -20.02
N ARG A 329 -16.89 -12.88 -18.77
CA ARG A 329 -17.55 -13.42 -17.57
C ARG A 329 -18.18 -12.30 -16.77
N GLY A 330 -19.38 -12.54 -16.24
CA GLY A 330 -20.00 -11.66 -15.25
C GLY A 330 -19.30 -11.77 -13.91
N VAL A 331 -19.24 -10.69 -13.14
CA VAL A 331 -18.63 -10.64 -11.82
C VAL A 331 -19.59 -9.96 -10.86
N ASN A 332 -19.87 -10.63 -9.74
CA ASN A 332 -20.73 -10.17 -8.65
C ASN A 332 -22.17 -9.82 -9.07
N PHE A 333 -22.78 -10.59 -9.97
CA PHE A 333 -24.10 -10.26 -10.55
C PHE A 333 -25.27 -10.33 -9.56
N THR A 334 -25.09 -11.03 -8.45
CA THR A 334 -26.01 -11.08 -7.31
C THR A 334 -25.82 -9.92 -6.33
N GLY A 335 -24.70 -9.18 -6.42
CA GLY A 335 -24.38 -8.05 -5.55
C GLY A 335 -24.77 -6.69 -6.13
N ALA A 336 -24.52 -5.63 -5.36
CA ALA A 336 -24.79 -4.25 -5.77
C ALA A 336 -23.80 -3.76 -6.84
N ASN A 337 -22.51 -4.08 -6.69
CA ASN A 337 -21.45 -3.66 -7.59
C ASN A 337 -21.18 -4.76 -8.63
N LYS A 338 -21.60 -4.56 -9.88
CA LYS A 338 -21.53 -5.59 -10.94
C LYS A 338 -20.48 -5.24 -11.98
N TYR A 339 -19.70 -6.22 -12.42
CA TYR A 339 -18.62 -6.02 -13.39
C TYR A 339 -18.61 -7.11 -14.46
N PHE A 340 -17.89 -6.86 -15.55
CA PHE A 340 -17.50 -7.88 -16.52
C PHE A 340 -15.98 -8.02 -16.52
N ALA A 341 -15.50 -9.26 -16.67
CA ALA A 341 -14.09 -9.57 -16.79
C ALA A 341 -13.78 -10.19 -18.15
N MET A 342 -12.59 -9.93 -18.66
CA MET A 342 -11.96 -10.65 -19.77
C MET A 342 -10.46 -10.83 -19.50
N GLN A 343 -9.87 -11.89 -20.03
CA GLN A 343 -8.44 -12.16 -19.92
C GLN A 343 -7.89 -12.83 -21.17
N ALA A 344 -6.68 -12.46 -21.58
CA ALA A 344 -5.96 -13.10 -22.67
C ALA A 344 -4.47 -12.76 -22.59
N GLY A 345 -3.60 -13.75 -22.86
CA GLY A 345 -2.15 -13.57 -22.82
C GLY A 345 -1.68 -13.01 -21.48
N GLU A 346 -1.09 -11.82 -21.51
CA GLU A 346 -0.54 -11.13 -20.34
C GLU A 346 -1.49 -10.09 -19.73
N LEU A 347 -2.74 -9.99 -20.17
CA LEU A 347 -3.67 -8.95 -19.67
C LEU A 347 -4.95 -9.54 -19.11
N SER A 348 -5.43 -8.93 -18.03
CA SER A 348 -6.81 -9.06 -17.58
C SER A 348 -7.43 -7.68 -17.36
N VAL A 349 -8.71 -7.56 -17.74
CA VAL A 349 -9.46 -6.31 -17.67
C VAL A 349 -10.78 -6.58 -16.97
N LEU A 350 -11.12 -5.73 -15.99
CA LEU A 350 -12.47 -5.67 -15.43
C LEU A 350 -13.09 -4.32 -15.80
N VAL A 351 -14.36 -4.31 -16.18
CA VAL A 351 -15.13 -3.10 -16.46
C VAL A 351 -16.45 -3.12 -15.70
N GLY A 352 -16.93 -1.96 -15.26
CA GLY A 352 -18.24 -1.83 -14.66
C GLY A 352 -19.36 -2.30 -15.59
N ALA A 353 -20.42 -2.87 -15.04
CA ALA A 353 -21.58 -3.25 -15.83
C ALA A 353 -22.30 -2.00 -16.36
N ARG A 354 -22.71 -2.06 -17.63
CA ARG A 354 -23.61 -1.06 -18.24
C ARG A 354 -24.87 -0.87 -17.39
N SER A 355 -25.34 0.37 -17.28
CA SER A 355 -26.54 0.74 -16.50
C SER A 355 -26.50 0.43 -15.01
N ASN A 356 -25.39 -0.08 -14.46
CA ASN A 356 -25.19 -0.18 -13.01
C ASN A 356 -24.48 1.08 -12.53
N THR A 357 -25.24 2.03 -11.99
CA THR A 357 -24.73 3.33 -11.54
C THR A 357 -23.65 3.25 -10.45
N ALA A 358 -23.55 2.14 -9.70
CA ALA A 358 -22.51 1.95 -8.69
C ALA A 358 -21.14 1.63 -9.30
N THR A 359 -21.10 1.13 -10.54
CA THR A 359 -19.87 0.66 -11.19
C THR A 359 -19.62 1.24 -12.57
N GLN A 360 -20.61 1.91 -13.18
CA GLN A 360 -20.50 2.49 -14.52
C GLN A 360 -19.33 3.49 -14.58
N GLY A 361 -18.49 3.39 -15.61
CA GLY A 361 -17.22 4.15 -15.71
C GLY A 361 -16.03 3.51 -14.97
N TYR A 362 -16.23 2.40 -14.26
CA TYR A 362 -15.13 1.63 -13.69
C TYR A 362 -14.36 0.89 -14.78
N ILE A 363 -13.03 0.97 -14.74
CA ILE A 363 -12.16 0.01 -15.40
C ILE A 363 -10.97 -0.32 -14.50
N GLN A 364 -10.55 -1.57 -14.54
CA GLN A 364 -9.34 -2.09 -13.95
C GLN A 364 -8.51 -2.76 -15.05
N LEU A 365 -7.22 -2.44 -15.09
CA LEU A 365 -6.24 -3.00 -16.02
C LEU A 365 -5.17 -3.70 -15.20
N ASN A 366 -4.92 -4.97 -15.51
CA ASN A 366 -3.88 -5.75 -14.85
C ASN A 366 -2.95 -6.38 -15.87
N LEU A 367 -1.67 -6.42 -15.52
CA LEU A 367 -0.69 -7.31 -16.13
C LEU A 367 -0.70 -8.64 -15.39
N ILE A 368 -0.92 -9.74 -16.11
CA ILE A 368 -0.89 -11.10 -15.57
C ILE A 368 0.55 -11.46 -15.23
N ASP A 369 0.74 -11.89 -13.99
CA ASP A 369 2.00 -12.35 -13.44
C ASP A 369 1.88 -13.84 -13.12
N ASN A 370 2.49 -14.66 -13.97
CA ASN A 370 2.58 -16.12 -13.80
C ASN A 370 3.81 -16.53 -12.96
N GLY A 371 4.54 -15.57 -12.38
CA GLY A 371 5.67 -15.83 -11.49
C GLY A 371 5.26 -16.49 -10.17
N ALA A 372 6.25 -16.77 -9.33
CA ALA A 372 5.98 -17.24 -7.97
C ALA A 372 5.09 -16.23 -7.23
N THR A 373 4.02 -16.72 -6.61
CA THR A 373 3.14 -15.88 -5.79
C THR A 373 3.99 -15.22 -4.70
N PRO A 374 4.10 -13.87 -4.67
CA PRO A 374 4.83 -13.19 -3.61
C PRO A 374 4.26 -13.57 -2.25
N ASP A 375 5.11 -13.65 -1.23
CA ASP A 375 4.66 -13.96 0.13
C ASP A 375 3.54 -12.98 0.53
N ALA A 376 2.40 -13.51 0.96
CA ALA A 376 1.24 -12.71 1.33
C ALA A 376 1.52 -11.75 2.50
N ARG A 377 2.59 -11.97 3.27
CA ARG A 377 3.07 -11.11 4.36
C ARG A 377 3.94 -9.96 3.87
N ASN A 378 4.26 -9.88 2.59
CA ASN A 378 4.87 -8.68 2.03
C ASN A 378 3.92 -7.49 2.18
N GLY A 379 4.43 -6.33 2.56
CA GLY A 379 3.64 -5.11 2.65
C GLY A 379 4.14 -4.11 3.66
N ARG A 380 3.33 -3.09 3.90
CA ARG A 380 3.59 -2.00 4.85
C ARG A 380 2.67 -2.12 6.04
N TYR A 381 3.22 -2.01 7.24
CA TYR A 381 2.53 -2.18 8.53
C TYR A 381 2.70 -0.92 9.37
N LYS A 382 1.62 -0.43 10.00
CA LYS A 382 1.69 0.72 10.92
C LYS A 382 2.16 0.25 12.28
N VAL A 383 3.31 0.74 12.71
CA VAL A 383 4.02 0.36 13.93
C VAL A 383 3.60 1.27 15.08
N TYR A 384 3.28 0.66 16.21
CA TYR A 384 3.11 1.31 17.51
C TYR A 384 4.18 0.74 18.44
N ALA A 385 5.18 1.55 18.76
CA ALA A 385 6.34 1.11 19.51
C ALA A 385 6.29 1.59 20.96
N THR A 386 6.82 0.77 21.87
CA THR A 386 6.88 1.07 23.30
C THR A 386 7.79 2.25 23.63
N ASN A 387 8.61 2.77 22.71
CA ASN A 387 9.30 4.06 22.86
C ASN A 387 8.39 5.29 22.61
N GLY A 388 7.11 5.04 22.29
CA GLY A 388 6.09 6.05 22.00
C GLY A 388 6.12 6.59 20.57
N SER A 389 6.89 5.99 19.67
CA SER A 389 6.88 6.36 18.25
C SER A 389 5.80 5.61 17.47
N ARG A 390 5.32 6.25 16.40
CA ARG A 390 4.60 5.60 15.30
C ARG A 390 5.49 5.60 14.08
N GLN A 391 5.64 4.44 13.44
CA GLN A 391 6.51 4.24 12.29
C GLN A 391 5.80 3.38 11.25
N THR A 392 6.41 3.24 10.08
CA THR A 392 5.96 2.31 9.04
C THR A 392 7.02 1.24 8.84
N LEU A 393 6.63 -0.02 9.01
CA LEU A 393 7.47 -1.18 8.73
C LEU A 393 7.10 -1.75 7.35
N ALA A 394 7.98 -1.63 6.38
CA ALA A 394 7.89 -2.33 5.11
C ALA A 394 8.65 -3.66 5.20
N LEU A 395 8.01 -4.75 4.80
CA LEU A 395 8.60 -6.09 4.80
C LEU A 395 8.50 -6.70 3.40
N ASN A 396 9.61 -7.29 2.97
CA ASN A 396 9.69 -8.15 1.81
C ASN A 396 10.30 -9.49 2.26
N LEU A 397 9.45 -10.50 2.43
CA LEU A 397 9.80 -11.85 2.86
C LEU A 397 10.46 -12.65 1.74
N ASP A 398 10.21 -12.33 0.47
CA ASP A 398 10.82 -13.02 -0.67
C ASP A 398 12.31 -12.69 -0.76
N SER A 399 12.67 -11.41 -0.61
CA SER A 399 14.06 -10.94 -0.59
C SER A 399 14.66 -10.85 0.82
N LYS A 400 13.88 -11.14 1.86
CA LYS A 400 14.27 -11.09 3.27
C LYS A 400 14.86 -9.72 3.70
N ARG A 401 14.19 -8.63 3.30
CA ARG A 401 14.59 -7.24 3.59
C ARG A 401 13.48 -6.48 4.31
N TYR A 402 13.88 -5.54 5.17
CA TYR A 402 12.96 -4.61 5.82
C TYR A 402 13.35 -3.15 5.62
N GLU A 403 12.37 -2.25 5.74
CA GLU A 403 12.55 -0.82 5.95
C GLU A 403 11.66 -0.37 7.12
N MET A 404 12.24 0.38 8.05
CA MET A 404 11.53 1.00 9.17
C MET A 404 11.63 2.53 9.01
N THR A 405 10.52 3.16 8.65
CA THR A 405 10.45 4.61 8.37
C THR A 405 9.80 5.35 9.52
N ASP A 406 10.51 6.32 10.09
CA ASP A 406 9.96 7.16 11.16
C ASP A 406 9.04 8.28 10.65
N ALA A 407 8.47 9.05 11.58
CA ALA A 407 7.56 10.14 11.26
C ALA A 407 8.22 11.33 10.52
N ALA A 408 9.56 11.44 10.54
CA ALA A 408 10.32 12.44 9.80
C ALA A 408 10.70 11.94 8.39
N GLY A 409 10.43 10.67 8.06
CA GLY A 409 10.80 10.03 6.80
C GLY A 409 12.19 9.41 6.81
N THR A 410 12.88 9.36 7.95
CA THR A 410 14.18 8.69 8.06
C THR A 410 13.98 7.18 8.00
N VAL A 411 14.73 6.52 7.12
CA VAL A 411 14.61 5.08 6.89
C VAL A 411 15.78 4.34 7.56
N ALA A 412 15.45 3.33 8.36
CA ALA A 412 16.39 2.29 8.77
C ALA A 412 16.08 1.01 8.01
N SER A 413 17.01 0.54 7.20
CA SER A 413 16.83 -0.65 6.38
C SER A 413 17.90 -1.71 6.67
N GLY A 414 17.61 -2.95 6.28
CA GLY A 414 18.50 -4.08 6.47
C GLY A 414 17.88 -5.38 5.98
N SER A 415 18.58 -6.49 6.23
CA SER A 415 18.06 -7.84 6.02
C SER A 415 17.43 -8.40 7.29
N PHE A 416 16.71 -9.50 7.16
CA PHE A 416 16.35 -10.36 8.29
C PHE A 416 16.50 -11.82 7.90
N ALA A 417 16.58 -12.70 8.89
CA ALA A 417 16.65 -14.14 8.68
C ALA A 417 15.66 -14.85 9.60
N GLU A 418 15.27 -16.07 9.24
CA GLU A 418 14.52 -16.94 10.15
C GLU A 418 15.38 -17.31 11.36
N ASP A 419 14.78 -17.27 12.54
CA ASP A 419 15.44 -17.74 13.76
C ASP A 419 15.43 -19.27 13.77
N THR A 420 16.59 -19.85 13.47
CA THR A 420 16.77 -21.32 13.46
C THR A 420 16.53 -21.97 14.83
N THR A 421 16.55 -21.19 15.92
CA THR A 421 16.30 -21.67 17.28
C THR A 421 14.85 -21.50 17.74
N GLU A 422 14.05 -20.72 17.02
CA GLU A 422 12.65 -20.42 17.36
C GLU A 422 11.78 -20.35 16.10
N ALA A 423 11.21 -21.48 15.70
CA ALA A 423 10.37 -21.58 14.49
C ALA A 423 9.26 -20.52 14.46
N GLY A 424 9.13 -19.85 13.31
CA GLY A 424 8.17 -18.76 13.09
C GLY A 424 8.66 -17.38 13.54
N SER A 425 9.83 -17.28 14.16
CA SER A 425 10.50 -16.00 14.48
C SER A 425 11.50 -15.62 13.39
N PHE A 426 11.71 -14.31 13.27
CA PHE A 426 12.68 -13.70 12.38
C PHE A 426 13.56 -12.74 13.19
N ILE A 427 14.84 -12.63 12.82
CA ILE A 427 15.83 -11.77 13.46
C ILE A 427 16.15 -10.62 12.50
N PHE A 428 16.01 -9.38 12.98
CA PHE A 428 16.44 -8.19 12.23
C PHE A 428 17.97 -8.08 12.25
N ASP A 429 18.57 -7.88 11.09
CA ASP A 429 19.97 -7.46 10.96
C ASP A 429 20.02 -5.94 10.78
N SER A 430 20.23 -5.23 11.89
CA SER A 430 20.20 -3.77 11.95
C SER A 430 21.52 -3.21 12.46
N SER A 431 22.07 -2.23 11.74
CA SER A 431 23.25 -1.47 12.16
C SER A 431 23.06 -0.67 13.45
N ARG A 432 21.81 -0.50 13.92
CA ARG A 432 21.49 0.17 15.20
C ARG A 432 21.69 -0.73 16.42
N ILE A 433 21.97 -2.01 16.22
CA ILE A 433 22.20 -2.96 17.31
C ILE A 433 23.67 -2.87 17.73
N THR A 434 23.91 -2.37 18.93
CA THR A 434 25.25 -2.26 19.54
C THR A 434 25.42 -3.22 20.72
N SER A 435 24.36 -3.94 21.10
CA SER A 435 24.39 -4.89 22.21
C SER A 435 25.11 -6.19 21.83
N PRO A 436 25.77 -6.88 22.78
CA PRO A 436 26.44 -8.15 22.53
C PRO A 436 25.54 -9.24 21.93
N ALA A 437 24.29 -9.30 22.36
CA ALA A 437 23.29 -10.21 21.78
C ALA A 437 22.25 -9.45 20.97
N ASN A 438 21.89 -10.01 19.81
CA ASN A 438 20.79 -9.53 19.00
C ASN A 438 19.46 -10.05 19.57
N THR A 439 18.67 -9.14 20.15
CA THR A 439 17.32 -9.40 20.65
C THR A 439 16.22 -8.80 19.77
N ALA A 440 16.58 -8.17 18.65
CA ALA A 440 15.65 -7.58 17.70
C ALA A 440 15.01 -8.67 16.83
N ARG A 441 13.84 -9.14 17.24
CA ARG A 441 13.11 -10.23 16.59
C ARG A 441 11.66 -9.85 16.32
N PHE A 442 11.02 -10.58 15.42
CA PHE A 442 9.60 -10.42 15.15
C PHE A 442 8.94 -11.74 14.72
N ARG A 443 7.62 -11.79 14.88
CA ARG A 443 6.73 -12.88 14.46
C ARG A 443 5.49 -12.31 13.79
N PHE A 444 4.81 -13.14 13.00
CA PHE A 444 3.58 -12.78 12.29
C PHE A 444 2.35 -13.49 12.84
N THR A 445 1.22 -12.80 12.81
CA THR A 445 -0.11 -13.39 12.73
C THR A 445 -0.90 -12.68 11.64
N THR A 446 -1.17 -13.37 10.53
CA THR A 446 -1.86 -12.83 9.34
C THR A 446 -1.33 -11.44 8.92
N ASP A 447 -2.04 -10.36 9.27
CA ASP A 447 -1.77 -8.96 8.91
C ASP A 447 -1.14 -8.15 10.04
N THR A 448 -0.57 -8.81 11.04
CA THR A 448 0.06 -8.20 12.21
C THR A 448 1.43 -8.78 12.47
N VAL A 449 2.37 -7.91 12.81
CA VAL A 449 3.71 -8.21 13.26
C VAL A 449 3.83 -7.81 14.73
N VAL A 450 4.34 -8.71 15.55
CA VAL A 450 4.72 -8.39 16.93
C VAL A 450 6.21 -8.63 17.04
N GLY A 451 6.94 -7.66 17.57
CA GLY A 451 8.39 -7.75 17.58
C GLY A 451 9.04 -6.80 18.57
N ALA A 452 10.37 -6.77 18.51
CA ALA A 452 11.20 -5.79 19.15
C ALA A 452 12.26 -5.30 18.15
N PHE A 453 12.52 -4.00 18.15
CA PHE A 453 13.42 -3.35 17.18
C PHE A 453 14.25 -2.27 17.87
N PRO A 454 15.50 -1.99 17.43
CA PRO A 454 16.33 -0.91 17.97
C PRO A 454 15.78 0.48 17.61
N PHE A 455 14.81 0.93 18.40
CA PHE A 455 14.21 2.26 18.28
C PHE A 455 15.03 3.30 19.05
N ALA A 456 14.88 4.57 18.67
CA ALA A 456 15.41 5.69 19.42
C ALA A 456 14.93 5.63 20.88
N VAL A 457 15.83 5.81 21.84
CA VAL A 457 15.47 5.93 23.25
C VAL A 457 14.64 7.19 23.43
N ALA A 458 13.47 7.05 24.07
CA ALA A 458 12.50 8.12 24.20
C ALA A 458 13.13 9.34 24.90
N GLN A 459 12.97 10.52 24.29
CA GLN A 459 13.31 11.82 24.89
C GLN A 459 14.81 12.02 25.21
N VAL A 460 15.71 11.23 24.62
CA VAL A 460 17.17 11.33 24.84
C VAL A 460 17.85 12.09 23.69
N THR A 461 18.81 12.95 24.03
CA THR A 461 19.66 13.68 23.07
C THR A 461 21.10 13.73 23.60
N PRO A 462 22.14 13.40 22.80
CA PRO A 462 22.09 12.92 21.41
C PRO A 462 21.37 11.56 21.30
N GLU A 463 20.84 11.27 20.12
CA GLU A 463 20.04 10.06 19.89
C GLU A 463 20.85 8.79 20.18
N SER A 464 20.24 7.85 20.89
CA SER A 464 20.76 6.51 21.14
C SER A 464 19.66 5.49 20.86
N TYR A 465 20.03 4.22 20.64
CA TYR A 465 19.10 3.16 20.26
C TYR A 465 19.03 2.05 21.30
N ALA A 466 17.82 1.52 21.51
CA ALA A 466 17.59 0.35 22.35
C ALA A 466 16.51 -0.54 21.74
N VAL A 467 16.67 -1.86 21.88
CA VAL A 467 15.65 -2.82 21.43
C VAL A 467 14.39 -2.66 22.29
N ARG A 468 13.27 -2.27 21.67
CA ARG A 468 11.99 -2.04 22.36
C ARG A 468 10.85 -2.77 21.65
N PRO A 469 9.87 -3.31 22.38
CA PRO A 469 8.72 -3.99 21.80
C PRO A 469 7.84 -3.09 20.94
N PHE A 470 7.19 -3.66 19.94
CA PHE A 470 6.19 -3.00 19.11
C PHE A 470 5.11 -3.98 18.65
N VAL A 471 3.96 -3.41 18.28
CA VAL A 471 2.93 -4.08 17.49
C VAL A 471 2.78 -3.30 16.19
N ALA A 472 2.84 -3.98 15.06
CA ALA A 472 2.58 -3.39 13.76
C ALA A 472 1.44 -4.11 13.06
N SER A 473 0.52 -3.38 12.44
CA SER A 473 -0.61 -4.00 11.74
C SER A 473 -0.98 -3.23 10.48
N ARG A 474 -1.49 -3.96 9.49
CA ARG A 474 -2.16 -3.39 8.31
C ARG A 474 -3.67 -3.66 8.28
N ALA A 475 -4.18 -4.41 9.25
CA ALA A 475 -5.61 -4.71 9.42
C ALA A 475 -6.25 -3.76 10.47
N LEU A 476 -6.17 -2.46 10.22
CA LEU A 476 -6.75 -1.44 11.09
C LEU A 476 -8.24 -1.22 10.79
N VAL A 477 -9.03 -1.02 11.85
CA VAL A 477 -10.47 -0.73 11.78
C VAL A 477 -10.68 0.71 11.35
N LYS A 478 -11.46 0.87 10.27
CA LYS A 478 -11.67 2.15 9.56
C LYS A 478 -13.10 2.66 9.61
N THR A 479 -14.02 1.85 10.15
CA THR A 479 -15.42 2.21 10.32
C THR A 479 -15.71 2.51 11.78
N GLN A 480 -16.34 3.66 12.04
CA GLN A 480 -16.55 4.13 13.41
C GLN A 480 -17.42 3.15 14.22
N ALA A 481 -18.48 2.63 13.62
CA ALA A 481 -19.35 1.65 14.26
C ALA A 481 -18.64 0.35 14.68
N ALA A 482 -17.48 0.02 14.10
CA ALA A 482 -16.74 -1.19 14.42
C ALA A 482 -15.74 -1.00 15.59
N LEU A 483 -15.68 0.19 16.20
CA LEU A 483 -14.77 0.48 17.32
C LEU A 483 -15.30 0.01 18.68
N ASP A 484 -16.62 -0.17 18.80
CA ASP A 484 -17.28 -0.53 20.06
C ASP A 484 -16.62 -1.74 20.72
N GLY A 485 -16.39 -1.63 22.02
CA GLY A 485 -15.74 -2.67 22.80
C GLY A 485 -15.20 -2.17 24.14
N THR A 486 -14.97 -3.12 25.06
CA THR A 486 -14.32 -2.87 26.35
C THR A 486 -12.91 -3.43 26.30
N TYR A 487 -11.92 -2.63 26.69
CA TYR A 487 -10.50 -2.96 26.55
C TYR A 487 -9.75 -2.76 27.87
N ASN A 488 -8.94 -3.73 28.24
CA ASN A 488 -7.98 -3.62 29.34
C ASN A 488 -6.73 -2.93 28.83
N ARG A 489 -6.65 -1.62 29.10
CA ARG A 489 -5.60 -0.74 28.60
C ARG A 489 -4.40 -0.74 29.53
N LEU A 490 -3.32 -1.32 29.04
CA LEU A 490 -1.99 -1.30 29.65
C LEU A 490 -1.14 -0.27 28.89
N GLY A 491 -0.22 0.40 29.57
CA GLY A 491 0.67 1.32 28.89
C GLY A 491 1.72 1.95 29.78
N ILE A 492 2.62 2.67 29.13
CA ILE A 492 3.79 3.30 29.77
C ILE A 492 3.94 4.74 29.29
N ASN A 493 4.44 5.58 30.19
CA ASN A 493 4.92 6.93 29.92
C ASN A 493 6.43 6.91 30.10
N MET A 494 7.19 7.51 29.20
CA MET A 494 8.64 7.58 29.31
C MET A 494 9.11 9.03 29.19
N THR A 495 10.10 9.33 30.00
CA THR A 495 10.95 10.52 29.92
C THR A 495 12.37 10.08 29.57
N ALA A 496 13.30 11.04 29.48
CA ALA A 496 14.70 10.75 29.20
C ALA A 496 15.37 9.83 30.24
N THR A 497 14.87 9.82 31.48
CA THR A 497 15.54 9.19 32.64
C THR A 497 14.66 8.20 33.40
N GLY A 498 13.38 8.04 33.04
CA GLY A 498 12.48 7.15 33.77
C GLY A 498 11.20 6.82 33.04
N GLY A 499 10.35 6.05 33.70
CA GLY A 499 9.02 5.71 33.20
C GLY A 499 7.97 5.60 34.31
N ASP A 500 6.72 5.75 33.91
CA ASP A 500 5.53 5.48 34.73
C ASP A 500 4.60 4.53 33.96
N SER A 501 3.73 3.83 34.68
CA SER A 501 2.77 2.90 34.12
C SER A 501 1.35 3.47 34.16
N SER A 502 0.54 3.11 33.18
CA SER A 502 -0.89 3.43 33.10
C SER A 502 -1.68 2.13 32.94
N ILE A 503 -2.51 1.82 33.92
CA ILE A 503 -3.33 0.60 33.96
C ILE A 503 -4.78 1.02 34.21
N THR A 504 -5.66 0.79 33.23
CA THR A 504 -7.08 1.15 33.32
C THR A 504 -7.90 0.27 32.39
N GLN A 505 -9.20 0.14 32.65
CA GLN A 505 -10.13 -0.29 31.61
C GLN A 505 -10.68 0.92 30.85
N ILE A 506 -10.93 0.75 29.56
CA ILE A 506 -11.66 1.73 28.73
C ILE A 506 -12.83 1.03 28.05
N GLN A 507 -13.83 1.81 27.65
CA GLN A 507 -14.92 1.35 26.81
C GLN A 507 -15.13 2.34 25.67
N ILE A 508 -15.18 1.84 24.44
CA ILE A 508 -15.68 2.58 23.28
C ILE A 508 -17.13 2.13 23.06
N ALA A 509 -18.05 3.08 22.92
CA ALA A 509 -19.48 2.82 22.84
C ALA A 509 -20.21 3.80 21.91
N ASN A 510 -21.52 3.59 21.80
CA ASN A 510 -22.45 4.41 21.02
C ASN A 510 -22.08 4.46 19.53
N GLY A 511 -21.78 3.29 18.94
CA GLY A 511 -21.37 3.19 17.54
C GLY A 511 -20.01 3.84 17.30
N GLY A 512 -19.11 3.79 18.28
CA GLY A 512 -17.74 4.28 18.22
C GLY A 512 -17.59 5.79 18.37
N THR A 513 -18.59 6.48 18.93
CA THR A 513 -18.59 7.94 19.06
C THR A 513 -18.11 8.43 20.42
N MET A 514 -18.10 7.56 21.43
CA MET A 514 -17.72 7.90 22.80
C MET A 514 -16.70 6.91 23.35
N LEU A 515 -15.70 7.43 24.07
CA LEU A 515 -14.76 6.63 24.86
C LEU A 515 -14.90 7.02 26.34
N TYR A 516 -15.11 6.01 27.19
CA TYR A 516 -15.10 6.10 28.65
C TYR A 516 -13.80 5.52 29.19
N LEU A 517 -13.20 6.20 30.16
CA LEU A 517 -11.96 5.82 30.80
C LEU A 517 -12.10 5.92 32.31
N CYS A 518 -11.67 4.91 33.05
CA CYS A 518 -11.65 4.97 34.51
C CYS A 518 -10.32 5.55 35.03
N ASN A 519 -10.32 6.82 35.45
CA ASN A 519 -9.14 7.50 35.94
C ASN A 519 -9.06 7.44 37.47
N ASP A 520 -8.73 6.26 38.00
CA ASP A 520 -8.61 6.00 39.43
C ASP A 520 -7.28 5.30 39.77
N ASN A 521 -6.84 5.40 41.03
CA ASN A 521 -5.66 4.66 41.50
C ASN A 521 -5.98 3.18 41.76
N VAL A 522 -7.24 2.85 42.03
CA VAL A 522 -7.75 1.47 42.05
C VAL A 522 -8.14 1.09 40.63
N ILE A 523 -7.72 -0.09 40.20
CA ILE A 523 -8.04 -0.60 38.85
C ILE A 523 -9.45 -1.19 38.87
N TYR A 524 -10.43 -0.41 38.42
CA TYR A 524 -11.82 -0.84 38.28
C TYR A 524 -12.13 -1.35 36.87
N ARG A 525 -13.15 -2.20 36.78
CA ARG A 525 -13.93 -2.31 35.55
C ARG A 525 -14.65 -0.99 35.28
N ILE A 526 -14.88 -0.70 34.00
CA ILE A 526 -15.50 0.56 33.59
C ILE A 526 -16.92 0.73 34.16
N ASP A 527 -17.67 -0.37 34.31
CA ASP A 527 -19.02 -0.40 34.90
C ASP A 527 -19.02 -0.27 36.43
N ASN A 528 -17.90 -0.58 37.09
CA ASN A 528 -17.71 -0.42 38.53
C ASN A 528 -16.91 0.84 38.89
N CYS A 529 -16.52 1.65 37.90
CA CYS A 529 -15.71 2.83 38.13
C CYS A 529 -16.54 3.88 38.89
N PRO A 530 -16.00 4.49 39.98
CA PRO A 530 -16.68 5.59 40.64
C PRO A 530 -17.02 6.70 39.65
N THR A 531 -18.25 7.22 39.69
CA THR A 531 -18.73 8.19 38.70
C THR A 531 -17.83 9.42 38.55
N ALA A 532 -17.24 9.89 39.65
CA ALA A 532 -16.31 11.03 39.64
C ALA A 532 -14.95 10.72 38.98
N SER A 533 -14.58 9.44 38.89
CA SER A 533 -13.34 8.96 38.26
C SER A 533 -13.53 8.63 36.77
N VAL A 534 -14.76 8.59 36.26
CA VAL A 534 -15.03 8.36 34.84
C VAL A 534 -14.71 9.61 34.04
N ARG A 535 -13.77 9.48 33.10
CA ARG A 535 -13.50 10.48 32.07
C ARG A 535 -14.18 10.09 30.78
N THR A 536 -14.76 11.09 30.11
CA THR A 536 -15.50 10.92 28.87
C THR A 536 -14.80 11.68 27.75
N TYR A 537 -14.67 11.02 26.60
CA TYR A 537 -14.06 11.56 25.40
C TYR A 537 -15.00 11.36 24.22
N THR A 538 -15.07 12.36 23.33
CA THR A 538 -15.64 12.16 21.99
C THR A 538 -14.63 11.42 21.13
N VAL A 539 -15.11 10.62 20.18
CA VAL A 539 -14.30 9.89 19.20
C VAL A 539 -14.67 10.36 17.80
N SER A 540 -13.68 10.74 17.01
CA SER A 540 -13.82 11.17 15.62
C SER A 540 -12.72 10.61 14.73
N ALA A 541 -12.84 10.79 13.41
CA ALA A 541 -11.78 10.42 12.48
C ALA A 541 -10.48 11.18 12.80
N GLY A 542 -9.36 10.46 12.79
CA GLY A 542 -8.03 11.02 13.03
C GLY A 542 -7.38 11.62 11.77
N PRO A 543 -6.11 12.04 11.87
CA PRO A 543 -5.38 12.67 10.77
C PRO A 543 -5.09 11.72 9.59
N THR A 544 -5.20 10.40 9.80
CA THR A 544 -5.10 9.39 8.74
C THR A 544 -6.31 8.45 8.82
N VAL A 545 -6.67 7.84 7.69
CA VAL A 545 -7.86 6.96 7.56
C VAL A 545 -7.89 5.78 8.53
N ASP A 546 -6.73 5.33 9.01
CA ASP A 546 -6.63 4.21 9.95
C ASP A 546 -6.39 4.65 11.41
N THR A 547 -6.59 5.94 11.70
CA THR A 547 -6.45 6.51 13.04
C THR A 547 -7.72 7.19 13.47
N TRP A 548 -7.98 7.14 14.77
CA TRP A 548 -9.10 7.77 15.44
C TRP A 548 -8.57 8.82 16.41
N HIS A 549 -9.35 9.87 16.62
CA HIS A 549 -9.02 10.99 17.49
C HIS A 549 -9.97 10.99 18.69
N ILE A 550 -9.41 11.18 19.89
CA ILE A 550 -10.18 11.40 21.11
C ILE A 550 -9.97 12.81 21.64
N VAL A 551 -11.04 13.43 22.15
CA VAL A 551 -10.99 14.73 22.85
C VAL A 551 -11.84 14.64 24.11
N SER A 552 -11.28 15.01 25.26
CA SER A 552 -12.04 15.03 26.52
C SER A 552 -13.17 16.05 26.44
N THR A 553 -14.36 15.67 26.93
CA THR A 553 -15.53 16.55 26.99
C THR A 553 -15.42 17.65 28.02
N THR A 554 -14.47 17.54 28.96
CA THR A 554 -14.25 18.52 30.04
C THR A 554 -12.95 19.31 29.90
N ASN A 555 -11.95 18.77 29.17
CA ASN A 555 -10.69 19.47 28.87
C ASN A 555 -10.21 19.16 27.45
N PRO A 556 -10.48 20.02 26.45
CA PRO A 556 -10.07 19.77 25.06
C PRO A 556 -8.55 19.61 24.83
N ALA A 557 -7.70 20.06 25.77
CA ALA A 557 -6.26 19.84 25.71
C ALA A 557 -5.86 18.38 26.04
N ASP A 558 -6.72 17.63 26.73
CA ASP A 558 -6.60 16.19 26.93
C ASP A 558 -7.20 15.47 25.71
N ASN A 559 -6.35 15.29 24.71
CA ASN A 559 -6.68 14.66 23.43
C ASN A 559 -5.55 13.73 22.98
N GLY A 560 -5.86 12.88 22.01
CA GLY A 560 -4.87 11.97 21.45
C GLY A 560 -5.38 11.20 20.25
N ASN A 561 -4.46 10.55 19.55
CA ASN A 561 -4.80 9.68 18.42
C ASN A 561 -4.62 8.22 18.84
N PHE A 562 -5.37 7.30 18.26
CA PHE A 562 -5.22 5.85 18.45
C PHE A 562 -5.59 5.09 17.18
N GLY A 563 -5.26 3.81 17.13
CA GLY A 563 -5.75 2.86 16.13
C GLY A 563 -6.42 1.68 16.83
N ILE A 564 -7.26 0.96 16.08
CA ILE A 564 -7.80 -0.34 16.50
C ILE A 564 -7.36 -1.35 15.45
N ALA A 565 -6.59 -2.36 15.83
CA ALA A 565 -6.16 -3.43 14.94
C ALA A 565 -7.03 -4.67 15.11
N ARG A 566 -7.36 -5.35 14.02
CA ARG A 566 -8.03 -6.66 14.04
C ARG A 566 -6.98 -7.76 14.10
N ILE A 567 -6.81 -8.36 15.27
CA ILE A 567 -5.77 -9.35 15.56
C ILE A 567 -6.44 -10.61 16.09
N GLY A 568 -6.25 -11.74 15.40
CA GLY A 568 -6.90 -13.01 15.78
C GLY A 568 -8.44 -12.93 15.82
N GLY A 569 -9.04 -12.09 14.96
CA GLY A 569 -10.48 -11.86 14.97
C GLY A 569 -10.99 -11.03 16.15
N GLU A 570 -10.12 -10.29 16.84
CA GLU A 570 -10.50 -9.40 17.95
C GLU A 570 -9.96 -7.99 17.73
N ASN A 571 -10.63 -6.99 18.32
CA ASN A 571 -10.19 -5.60 18.27
C ASN A 571 -9.14 -5.37 19.36
N VAL A 572 -8.03 -4.74 18.99
CA VAL A 572 -6.94 -4.36 19.91
C VAL A 572 -6.68 -2.87 19.77
N TYR A 573 -6.80 -2.14 20.88
CA TYR A 573 -6.48 -0.72 20.96
C TYR A 573 -4.97 -0.51 20.93
N LEU A 574 -4.48 0.40 20.09
CA LEU A 574 -3.08 0.76 19.97
C LEU A 574 -2.93 2.28 19.98
N GLY A 575 -2.12 2.80 20.90
CA GLY A 575 -1.79 4.21 21.00
C GLY A 575 -0.31 4.40 21.21
N ALA A 576 0.30 5.32 20.46
CA ALA A 576 1.68 5.75 20.66
C ALA A 576 1.79 7.23 20.32
N GLY A 577 2.64 8.00 20.99
CA GLY A 577 2.91 9.38 20.60
C GLY A 577 3.46 10.24 21.73
N ILE A 578 3.64 11.52 21.43
CA ILE A 578 3.99 12.54 22.41
C ILE A 578 2.73 13.00 23.14
N ASN A 579 2.82 13.18 24.46
CA ASN A 579 1.74 13.79 25.23
C ASN A 579 1.57 15.26 24.81
N SER A 580 0.39 15.61 24.29
CA SER A 580 0.08 16.97 23.82
C SER A 580 0.16 18.02 24.92
N SER A 581 -0.19 17.65 26.15
CA SER A 581 -0.12 18.54 27.33
C SER A 581 1.27 18.58 27.97
N THR A 582 2.14 17.63 27.68
CA THR A 582 3.50 17.56 28.26
C THR A 582 4.48 16.93 27.25
N PRO A 583 5.00 17.72 26.30
CA PRO A 583 5.74 17.19 25.14
C PRO A 583 7.03 16.42 25.45
N THR A 584 7.54 16.52 26.68
CA THR A 584 8.68 15.76 27.19
C THR A 584 8.33 14.32 27.59
N ILE A 585 7.09 13.88 27.37
CA ILE A 585 6.62 12.54 27.68
C ILE A 585 6.21 11.82 26.40
N SER A 586 6.88 10.71 26.13
CA SER A 586 6.45 9.73 25.13
C SER A 586 5.50 8.71 25.78
N GLN A 587 4.45 8.31 25.08
CA GLN A 587 3.45 7.38 25.59
C GLN A 587 3.26 6.20 24.65
N PHE A 588 3.06 5.01 25.24
CA PHE A 588 2.56 3.83 24.55
C PHE A 588 1.37 3.24 25.32
N ARG A 589 0.37 2.74 24.59
CA ARG A 589 -0.87 2.13 25.09
C ARG A 589 -1.22 0.93 24.23
N ILE A 590 -1.58 -0.17 24.87
CA ILE A 590 -2.21 -1.34 24.25
C ILE A 590 -3.46 -1.70 25.05
N GLY A 591 -4.59 -1.91 24.39
CA GLY A 591 -5.82 -2.37 25.03
C GLY A 591 -6.24 -3.71 24.44
N LEU A 592 -6.20 -4.76 25.25
CA LEU A 592 -6.68 -6.09 24.87
C LEU A 592 -8.16 -6.22 25.23
N PRO A 593 -8.97 -6.91 24.42
CA PRO A 593 -10.41 -7.02 24.64
C PRO A 593 -10.71 -7.67 26.00
N GLU A 594 -11.78 -7.21 26.65
CA GLU A 594 -12.28 -7.84 27.87
C GLU A 594 -12.86 -9.23 27.55
N ARG A 595 -12.55 -10.22 28.39
CA ARG A 595 -13.04 -11.60 28.28
C ARG A 595 -13.12 -12.28 29.64
N ALA A 596 -13.99 -13.27 29.76
CA ALA A 596 -14.10 -14.05 31.00
C ALA A 596 -13.06 -15.18 31.09
N THR A 597 -12.56 -15.67 29.95
CA THR A 597 -11.71 -16.85 29.87
C THR A 597 -10.23 -16.48 29.83
N TRP A 598 -9.40 -17.27 30.52
CA TRP A 598 -7.94 -17.17 30.50
C TRP A 598 -7.36 -18.55 30.13
N PRO A 599 -7.27 -18.88 28.83
CA PRO A 599 -6.68 -20.13 28.40
C PRO A 599 -5.19 -20.19 28.73
N THR A 600 -4.67 -21.41 28.85
CA THR A 600 -3.22 -21.68 28.87
C THR A 600 -2.66 -21.40 27.48
N VAL A 601 -1.63 -20.57 27.40
CA VAL A 601 -1.00 -20.17 26.15
C VAL A 601 0.52 -20.07 26.29
N ILE A 602 1.19 -20.08 25.14
CA ILE A 602 2.59 -19.70 25.00
C ILE A 602 2.63 -18.44 24.15
N ALA A 603 3.31 -17.42 24.65
CA ALA A 603 3.55 -16.17 23.94
C ALA A 603 5.05 -15.96 23.70
N ARG A 604 5.40 -15.43 22.53
CA ARG A 604 6.78 -15.08 22.15
C ARG A 604 6.88 -13.58 21.91
N GLY A 605 7.85 -12.92 22.53
CA GLY A 605 7.87 -11.47 22.50
C GLY A 605 9.04 -10.79 23.18
N GLY A 606 8.99 -9.46 23.14
CA GLY A 606 10.00 -8.58 23.68
C GLY A 606 9.53 -7.89 24.97
N ALA A 607 10.50 -7.41 25.75
CA ALA A 607 10.26 -6.48 26.84
C ALA A 607 11.07 -5.19 26.71
N THR A 608 10.60 -4.14 27.37
CA THR A 608 11.27 -2.84 27.49
C THR A 608 12.68 -2.92 28.10
N SER A 609 13.04 -3.99 28.81
CA SER A 609 14.41 -4.29 29.23
C SER A 609 15.35 -4.64 28.07
N GLY A 610 14.81 -4.79 26.85
CA GLY A 610 15.54 -5.21 25.65
C GLY A 610 15.60 -6.72 25.47
N GLY A 611 15.04 -7.52 26.39
CA GLY A 611 15.05 -8.98 26.29
C GLY A 611 14.00 -9.53 25.33
N TRP A 612 14.30 -10.67 24.69
CA TRP A 612 13.37 -11.45 23.87
C TRP A 612 13.23 -12.87 24.41
N GLY A 613 12.02 -13.43 24.39
CA GLY A 613 11.85 -14.85 24.66
C GLY A 613 10.41 -15.32 24.74
N SER A 614 10.20 -16.39 25.51
CA SER A 614 8.95 -17.14 25.62
C SER A 614 8.34 -17.03 26.99
N ALA A 615 7.05 -16.71 27.05
CA ALA A 615 6.23 -16.74 28.25
C ALA A 615 5.17 -17.84 28.13
N GLY A 616 5.17 -18.81 29.05
CA GLY A 616 4.04 -19.70 29.30
C GLY A 616 3.15 -19.07 30.36
N LEU A 617 1.85 -18.96 30.09
CA LEU A 617 0.90 -18.36 31.03
C LEU A 617 -0.46 -19.08 31.01
N ASP A 618 -1.08 -19.12 32.18
CA ASP A 618 -2.47 -19.52 32.37
C ASP A 618 -3.18 -18.56 33.36
N ALA A 619 -4.35 -18.91 33.88
CA ALA A 619 -5.09 -18.05 34.80
C ALA A 619 -4.39 -17.81 36.16
N SER A 620 -3.40 -18.63 36.53
CA SER A 620 -2.77 -18.69 37.86
C SER A 620 -1.25 -18.57 37.86
N TYR A 621 -0.59 -18.76 36.73
CA TYR A 621 0.86 -18.80 36.64
C TYR A 621 1.40 -18.10 35.39
N TYR A 622 2.58 -17.51 35.54
CA TYR A 622 3.41 -16.99 34.47
C TYR A 622 4.84 -17.48 34.65
N ALA A 623 5.43 -18.00 33.58
CA ALA A 623 6.86 -18.28 33.49
C ALA A 623 7.43 -17.77 32.18
N ARG A 624 8.56 -17.07 32.26
CA ARG A 624 9.28 -16.58 31.10
C ARG A 624 10.72 -17.04 31.09
N THR A 625 11.19 -17.42 29.91
CA THR A 625 12.60 -17.59 29.56
C THR A 625 12.94 -16.51 28.54
N GLN A 626 14.07 -15.81 28.71
CA GLN A 626 14.47 -14.74 27.80
C GLN A 626 16.00 -14.64 27.67
N THR A 627 16.43 -14.13 26.52
CA THR A 627 17.79 -13.66 26.30
C THR A 627 17.83 -12.14 26.49
N LEU A 628 18.74 -11.66 27.32
CA LEU A 628 18.96 -10.25 27.60
C LEU A 628 19.94 -9.63 26.57
N PRO A 629 19.99 -8.28 26.44
CA PRO A 629 20.90 -7.62 25.51
C PRO A 629 22.38 -7.96 25.72
N ASP A 630 22.78 -8.31 26.95
CA ASP A 630 24.15 -8.73 27.28
C ASP A 630 24.46 -10.19 26.89
N GLY A 631 23.48 -10.93 26.36
CA GLY A 631 23.61 -12.32 25.95
C GLY A 631 23.33 -13.35 27.05
N THR A 632 23.10 -12.91 28.29
CA THR A 632 22.72 -13.81 29.37
C THR A 632 21.27 -14.28 29.24
N SER A 633 21.01 -15.51 29.69
CA SER A 633 19.65 -16.03 29.82
C SER A 633 19.08 -15.67 31.19
N ALA A 634 17.81 -15.28 31.23
CA ALA A 634 17.08 -15.01 32.46
C ALA A 634 15.75 -15.76 32.48
N THR A 635 15.37 -16.22 33.68
CA THR A 635 14.07 -16.81 33.95
C THR A 635 13.29 -15.97 34.94
N LEU A 636 12.02 -15.75 34.67
CA LEU A 636 11.11 -15.03 35.55
C LEU A 636 9.87 -15.90 35.79
N ALA A 637 9.38 -15.91 37.02
CA ALA A 637 8.15 -16.61 37.37
C ALA A 637 7.31 -15.75 38.31
N ALA A 638 5.99 -15.78 38.12
CA ALA A 638 5.03 -15.07 38.94
C ALA A 638 3.77 -15.89 39.17
N THR A 639 3.13 -15.67 40.32
CA THR A 639 1.75 -16.09 40.53
C THR A 639 0.80 -15.04 39.96
N LEU A 640 -0.26 -15.51 39.30
CA LEU A 640 -1.31 -14.66 38.73
C LEU A 640 -2.57 -14.75 39.59
N GLY A 641 -3.02 -13.59 40.09
CA GLY A 641 -4.24 -13.44 40.85
C GLY A 641 -5.33 -12.72 40.05
N SER A 642 -6.60 -13.02 40.34
CA SER A 642 -7.72 -12.25 39.80
C SER A 642 -7.73 -10.83 40.38
N MET A 643 -8.32 -9.88 39.65
CA MET A 643 -8.50 -8.50 40.11
C MET A 643 -9.70 -8.33 41.06
N GLY A 644 -10.22 -9.43 41.62
CA GLY A 644 -11.43 -9.45 42.44
C GLY A 644 -12.70 -9.11 41.67
N THR A 645 -13.78 -8.78 42.39
CA THR A 645 -15.10 -8.44 41.80
C THR A 645 -15.14 -7.06 41.16
N ASN A 646 -14.29 -6.14 41.63
CA ASN A 646 -14.30 -4.75 41.21
C ASN A 646 -13.43 -4.51 39.96
N GLY A 647 -12.37 -5.29 39.79
CA GLY A 647 -11.41 -5.13 38.70
C GLY A 647 -11.70 -5.98 37.46
N PRO A 648 -11.00 -5.73 36.34
CA PRO A 648 -11.27 -6.39 35.07
C PRO A 648 -11.12 -7.92 35.09
N LEU A 649 -12.01 -8.62 34.40
CA LEU A 649 -12.05 -10.08 34.36
C LEU A 649 -10.84 -10.66 33.60
N ASN A 650 -10.42 -10.02 32.52
CA ASN A 650 -9.28 -10.44 31.70
C ASN A 650 -7.96 -9.80 32.13
N MET A 651 -7.92 -9.13 33.29
CA MET A 651 -6.69 -8.65 33.88
C MET A 651 -6.28 -9.55 35.05
N ARG A 652 -4.97 -9.75 35.20
CA ARG A 652 -4.38 -10.52 36.30
C ARG A 652 -3.29 -9.71 36.97
N ALA A 653 -3.29 -9.73 38.30
CA ALA A 653 -2.20 -9.23 39.11
C ALA A 653 -1.07 -10.27 39.12
N ALA A 654 0.13 -9.87 38.71
CA ALA A 654 1.30 -10.73 38.65
C ALA A 654 2.27 -10.38 39.77
N THR A 655 2.46 -11.34 40.69
CA THR A 655 3.35 -11.18 41.86
C THR A 655 4.61 -12.00 41.65
N PHE A 656 5.74 -11.30 41.54
CA PHE A 656 7.07 -11.91 41.47
C PHE A 656 7.69 -11.96 42.87
N THR A 657 8.81 -12.67 43.01
CA THR A 657 9.62 -12.59 44.22
C THR A 657 10.16 -11.18 44.43
N GLY A 658 9.98 -10.61 45.62
CA GLY A 658 10.45 -9.26 45.96
C GLY A 658 9.41 -8.16 45.68
N PRO A 659 9.83 -6.89 45.46
CA PRO A 659 8.92 -5.76 45.28
C PRO A 659 8.29 -5.68 43.87
N ASN A 660 8.59 -6.63 43.00
CA ASN A 660 8.18 -6.60 41.60
C ASN A 660 6.71 -7.02 41.45
N TYR A 661 5.90 -6.07 41.01
CA TYR A 661 4.46 -6.26 40.81
C TYR A 661 4.05 -5.75 39.43
N HIS A 662 3.22 -6.53 38.74
CA HIS A 662 2.80 -6.28 37.36
C HIS A 662 1.31 -6.58 37.16
N PHE A 663 0.78 -6.16 36.01
CA PHE A 663 -0.56 -6.46 35.55
C PHE A 663 -0.49 -7.05 34.14
N ALA A 664 -1.17 -8.17 33.94
CA ALA A 664 -1.17 -8.91 32.68
C ALA A 664 -2.57 -8.98 32.08
N SER A 665 -2.65 -9.01 30.75
CA SER A 665 -3.87 -9.27 30.00
C SER A 665 -3.54 -10.07 28.73
N GLN A 666 -4.51 -10.82 28.21
CA GLN A 666 -4.35 -11.56 26.96
C GLN A 666 -5.59 -11.53 26.07
N SER A 667 -5.38 -11.57 24.76
CA SER A 667 -6.41 -11.76 23.73
C SER A 667 -6.30 -13.17 23.14
N SER A 668 -7.00 -13.45 22.04
CA SER A 668 -6.82 -14.70 21.28
C SER A 668 -5.41 -14.85 20.69
N LYS A 669 -4.71 -13.73 20.42
CA LYS A 669 -3.41 -13.74 19.74
C LYS A 669 -2.33 -12.84 20.33
N LEU A 670 -2.64 -12.02 21.35
CA LEU A 670 -1.66 -11.17 22.01
C LEU A 670 -1.65 -11.36 23.51
N PHE A 671 -0.47 -11.22 24.09
CA PHE A 671 -0.24 -11.07 25.52
C PHE A 671 0.46 -9.73 25.77
N ALA A 672 0.06 -9.05 26.84
CA ALA A 672 0.74 -7.86 27.32
C ALA A 672 0.82 -7.87 28.84
N MET A 673 1.97 -7.44 29.37
CA MET A 673 2.18 -7.25 30.79
C MET A 673 2.87 -5.91 31.03
N VAL A 674 2.42 -5.17 32.05
CA VAL A 674 2.96 -3.88 32.43
C VAL A 674 3.30 -3.88 33.91
N GLY A 675 4.40 -3.23 34.30
CA GLY A 675 4.75 -3.03 35.69
C GLY A 675 3.74 -2.13 36.40
N SER A 676 3.60 -2.32 37.71
CA SER A 676 2.84 -1.41 38.56
C SER A 676 3.48 -0.01 38.59
N ARG A 677 2.79 0.96 39.20
CA ARG A 677 3.30 2.33 39.35
C ARG A 677 4.35 2.49 40.47
N ASN A 678 4.87 1.38 41.01
CA ASN A 678 5.91 1.42 42.02
C ASN A 678 7.30 1.64 41.37
N PRO A 679 8.28 2.22 42.09
CA PRO A 679 9.59 2.50 41.50
C PRO A 679 10.37 1.28 40.99
N ALA A 680 10.03 0.06 41.44
CA ALA A 680 10.74 -1.15 41.03
C ALA A 680 10.33 -1.62 39.63
N THR A 681 9.08 -1.36 39.20
CA THR A 681 8.55 -1.86 37.93
C THR A 681 7.90 -0.81 37.04
N ALA A 682 7.81 0.45 37.49
CA ALA A 682 7.23 1.54 36.71
C ALA A 682 7.89 1.69 35.33
N GLY A 683 7.06 1.78 34.28
CA GLY A 683 7.52 1.87 32.90
C GLY A 683 8.01 0.55 32.28
N ALA A 684 8.01 -0.56 33.02
CA ALA A 684 8.28 -1.88 32.45
C ALA A 684 7.08 -2.39 31.66
N MET A 685 7.33 -2.92 30.47
CA MET A 685 6.33 -3.54 29.62
C MET A 685 6.89 -4.73 28.83
N GLU A 686 6.06 -5.75 28.67
CA GLU A 686 6.26 -6.92 27.82
C GLU A 686 5.07 -7.06 26.86
N ILE A 687 5.37 -7.43 25.61
CA ILE A 687 4.37 -7.70 24.58
C ILE A 687 4.79 -8.97 23.85
N GLY A 688 3.88 -9.93 23.73
CA GLY A 688 4.12 -11.18 23.02
C GLY A 688 2.96 -11.59 22.10
N LEU A 689 3.32 -12.31 21.04
CA LEU A 689 2.37 -12.97 20.15
C LEU A 689 2.10 -14.38 20.68
N ILE A 690 0.83 -14.74 20.82
CA ILE A 690 0.40 -16.07 21.22
C ILE A 690 0.40 -17.00 20.00
N ASP A 691 1.00 -18.18 20.17
CA ASP A 691 1.14 -19.19 19.10
C ASP A 691 -0.22 -19.70 18.56
#